data_AF-A0A936GGJ4-F1
#
_entry.id   AF-A0A936GGJ4-F1
#
_cell.length_a   1.000
_cell.length_b   1.000
_cell.length_c   1.000
_cell.angle_alpha   90.00
_cell.angle_beta   90.00
_cell.angle_gamma   90.00
#
_symmetry.space_group_name_H-M   'P 1'
#
loop_
_entity.id
_entity.type
_entity.pdbx_description
1 polymer ?
#
loop_
_entity_poly.entity_id
_entity_poly.type
_entity_poly.pdbx_seq_one_letter_code
_entity_poly.pdbx_strand_id
1 'polypeptide(L)'
;MDFSFLKKINIASALIVVSTLVIYIATSYISDGYYFPDEHFQILEFSALKMGNSNEYSMAWEYGEKIRPTLQVAIVYLTENIGLLFGITNKHIIIIFLRLLSALLSIGAMLYFLDSVKEKIPSGYRNLLLFTTLLLFFQPYLSVRFSSETYSNIFFLFAAGVIFKRDKIKNWIIVLGLLLGFSFLFRFQSAFFAFGVGLWLLVIQRRKYIELIKLVVAFCVVVVFGVLVDTWYYGEFVFTPYNYFHANIVLDIASKFGVSPWYFYFEYLFEFPVFGILILSSFLIFLIRKYKDPVLWAILPFFLAHILTPHKEGRFLFPLVGFAGYFIVLAIIEVDSIIRSRKSSFGGLYKNKIVIALFILFLLMNFIGLLFTSTYRNNNGFITALKVLSFEESNENKILFVDKSNPYSSWLPLAFYKDSVEIKNLNTKIFSDLFNTPNQKKYLFLKESERIDNEFFLNKLNPELIHTSIAPWQLVLDKYFERYNHEDVFYLYSLNSISKQSIDSLIDCMFSKEDDFKVSIFSECNFQSNSEGRTIELDSGTYTFEDLQNRGFAADVIGSIMIPEGLKVSIKNGENLLDLNKSVFCMNPEYKDVTNSILKIEHDSTVKVAVLFQDIAYLGERVFLGEGEYDSKTLEKISIKKNNLSSLILSEGFEAVLYEKDSAEGKRLVVRRDINDLNQASWNNATASITIRKAQKEDKNYVYVDFDCNTKNMLTYLEKGRYNLPMLESKGIKNDDLSAIKVDESMEVELYEHIDFKGESVIISGKSLCLSEIGWDNRATSLIIRKK
;
A
#
# COMPACT_ATOMS: atom_id res chain seq x y z
N MET A 1 -4.65 33.80 -29.04
CA MET A 1 -3.34 34.35 -28.64
C MET A 1 -2.41 34.24 -29.83
N ASP A 2 -1.88 35.36 -30.35
CA ASP A 2 -0.88 35.33 -31.43
C ASP A 2 0.49 34.99 -30.81
N PHE A 3 0.93 33.74 -30.94
CA PHE A 3 2.22 33.25 -30.41
C PHE A 3 3.38 33.76 -31.28
N SER A 4 3.59 35.07 -31.31
CA SER A 4 4.62 35.72 -32.13
C SER A 4 6.06 35.29 -31.76
N PHE A 5 6.25 34.66 -30.59
CA PHE A 5 7.48 33.96 -30.23
C PHE A 5 7.82 32.82 -31.20
N LEU A 6 6.80 32.12 -31.74
CA LEU A 6 6.96 30.98 -32.63
C LEU A 6 7.27 31.35 -34.09
N LYS A 7 7.06 32.60 -34.49
CA LYS A 7 7.18 33.05 -35.89
C LYS A 7 8.63 33.27 -36.39
N LYS A 8 9.62 33.22 -35.49
CA LYS A 8 11.07 33.31 -35.82
C LYS A 8 11.88 32.37 -34.93
N ILE A 9 11.47 31.12 -34.85
CA ILE A 9 12.17 30.11 -34.05
C ILE A 9 13.46 29.70 -34.76
N ASN A 10 14.60 29.94 -34.11
CA ASN A 10 15.81 29.20 -34.47
C ASN A 10 15.67 27.74 -34.00
N ILE A 11 16.36 26.81 -34.65
CA ILE A 11 16.23 25.35 -34.37
C ILE A 11 16.36 25.06 -32.86
N ALA A 12 17.25 25.75 -32.15
CA ALA A 12 17.40 25.61 -30.70
C ALA A 12 16.14 25.97 -29.89
N SER A 13 15.47 27.07 -30.21
CA SER A 13 14.19 27.44 -29.58
C SER A 13 13.08 26.41 -29.88
N ALA A 14 13.06 25.82 -31.08
CA ALA A 14 12.08 24.77 -31.43
C ALA A 14 12.32 23.53 -30.56
N LEU A 15 13.57 23.10 -30.48
CA LEU A 15 13.96 21.95 -29.66
C LEU A 15 13.58 22.16 -28.19
N ILE A 16 13.82 23.34 -27.62
CA ILE A 16 13.44 23.63 -26.23
C ILE A 16 11.93 23.50 -26.02
N VAL A 17 11.11 24.07 -26.92
CA VAL A 17 9.63 24.00 -26.80
C VAL A 17 9.13 22.58 -26.98
N VAL A 18 9.64 21.83 -27.96
CA VAL A 18 9.27 20.42 -28.18
C VAL A 18 9.68 19.57 -26.98
N SER A 19 10.90 19.71 -26.48
CA SER A 19 11.36 19.03 -25.26
C SER A 19 10.49 19.39 -24.06
N THR A 20 10.06 20.64 -23.93
CA THR A 20 9.12 21.08 -22.89
C THR A 20 7.81 20.31 -22.99
N LEU A 21 7.20 20.26 -24.16
CA LEU A 21 5.93 19.53 -24.35
C LEU A 21 6.08 18.04 -24.02
N VAL A 22 7.13 17.38 -24.54
CA VAL A 22 7.39 15.96 -24.29
C VAL A 22 7.59 15.69 -22.80
N ILE A 23 8.44 16.47 -22.13
CA ILE A 23 8.75 16.28 -20.71
C ILE A 23 7.51 16.53 -19.85
N TYR A 24 6.73 17.58 -20.12
CA TYR A 24 5.55 17.91 -19.32
C TYR A 24 4.41 16.90 -19.52
N ILE A 25 4.21 16.39 -20.74
CA ILE A 25 3.24 15.31 -21.00
C ILE A 25 3.67 14.03 -20.26
N ALA A 26 4.95 13.64 -20.37
CA ALA A 26 5.48 12.48 -19.65
C ALA A 26 5.34 12.64 -18.13
N THR A 27 5.67 13.83 -17.61
CA THR A 27 5.57 14.15 -16.17
C THR A 27 4.11 14.10 -15.71
N SER A 28 3.17 14.61 -16.51
CA SER A 28 1.72 14.56 -16.19
C SER A 28 1.20 13.12 -16.05
N TYR A 29 1.80 12.17 -16.76
CA TYR A 29 1.45 10.75 -16.66
C TYR A 29 2.15 10.06 -15.47
N ILE A 30 3.43 10.35 -15.21
CA ILE A 30 4.28 9.63 -14.24
C ILE A 30 4.12 10.17 -12.81
N SER A 31 3.90 11.47 -12.66
CA SER A 31 3.97 12.22 -11.38
C SER A 31 2.72 11.98 -10.51
N ASP A 32 2.49 10.72 -10.14
CA ASP A 32 1.35 10.29 -9.33
C ASP A 32 1.47 10.75 -7.86
N GLY A 33 0.39 10.60 -7.10
CA GLY A 33 0.28 11.10 -5.73
C GLY A 33 0.14 12.62 -5.64
N TYR A 34 0.55 13.20 -4.52
CA TYR A 34 0.49 14.63 -4.22
C TYR A 34 1.84 15.12 -3.69
N TYR A 35 2.25 16.34 -4.02
CA TYR A 35 3.41 16.95 -3.36
C TYR A 35 3.08 17.34 -1.93
N PHE A 36 1.87 17.85 -1.71
CA PHE A 36 1.34 18.15 -0.38
C PHE A 36 -0.08 17.58 -0.18
N PRO A 37 -0.41 17.08 1.02
CA PRO A 37 -1.72 16.49 1.34
C PRO A 37 -2.94 17.28 0.83
N ASP A 38 -2.86 18.61 0.87
CA ASP A 38 -3.89 19.54 0.40
C ASP A 38 -4.41 19.22 -1.02
N GLU A 39 -3.55 18.75 -1.94
CA GLU A 39 -3.97 18.38 -3.30
C GLU A 39 -5.01 17.27 -3.29
N HIS A 40 -4.94 16.33 -2.35
CA HIS A 40 -5.89 15.22 -2.24
C HIS A 40 -7.01 15.57 -1.27
N PHE A 41 -6.68 15.91 -0.03
CA PHE A 41 -7.64 15.99 1.07
C PHE A 41 -8.47 17.28 1.10
N GLN A 42 -8.08 18.31 0.34
CA GLN A 42 -8.82 19.59 0.28
C GLN A 42 -9.36 19.91 -1.12
N ILE A 43 -8.99 19.10 -2.13
CA ILE A 43 -9.45 19.29 -3.52
C ILE A 43 -10.17 18.03 -4.02
N LEU A 44 -9.47 16.90 -4.12
CA LEU A 44 -10.03 15.67 -4.68
C LEU A 44 -11.09 15.05 -3.76
N GLU A 45 -10.81 14.92 -2.46
CA GLU A 45 -11.76 14.37 -1.49
C GLU A 45 -12.98 15.27 -1.29
N PHE A 46 -12.82 16.59 -1.42
CA PHE A 46 -13.94 17.54 -1.45
C PHE A 46 -14.82 17.31 -2.69
N SER A 47 -14.22 17.02 -3.85
CA SER A 47 -14.99 16.63 -5.04
C SER A 47 -15.70 15.30 -4.82
N ALA A 48 -15.03 14.32 -4.23
CA ALA A 48 -15.61 13.02 -3.90
C ALA A 48 -16.82 13.15 -2.96
N LEU A 49 -16.75 14.05 -1.97
CA LEU A 49 -17.88 14.39 -1.10
C LEU A 49 -19.05 14.97 -1.90
N LYS A 50 -18.80 15.96 -2.77
CA LYS A 50 -19.85 16.58 -3.59
C LYS A 50 -20.47 15.60 -4.59
N MET A 51 -19.70 14.62 -5.06
CA MET A 51 -20.16 13.51 -5.91
C MET A 51 -20.93 12.42 -5.14
N GLY A 52 -20.95 12.46 -3.80
CA GLY A 52 -21.61 11.46 -2.96
C GLY A 52 -20.81 10.18 -2.71
N ASN A 53 -19.50 10.18 -2.99
CA ASN A 53 -18.61 9.03 -2.82
C ASN A 53 -17.91 9.00 -1.46
N SER A 54 -18.05 10.06 -0.66
CA SER A 54 -17.40 10.23 0.65
C SER A 54 -18.38 10.85 1.66
N ASN A 55 -18.00 10.85 2.93
CA ASN A 55 -18.80 11.38 4.02
C ASN A 55 -18.12 12.59 4.67
N GLU A 56 -18.92 13.48 5.28
CA GLU A 56 -18.39 14.70 5.91
C GLU A 56 -17.42 14.42 7.07
N TYR A 57 -17.66 13.36 7.85
CA TYR A 57 -16.80 13.00 8.99
C TYR A 57 -15.40 12.50 8.56
N SER A 58 -15.21 12.13 7.30
CA SER A 58 -13.91 11.75 6.74
C SER A 58 -13.11 12.92 6.15
N MET A 59 -13.67 14.13 6.17
CA MET A 59 -13.00 15.31 5.67
C MET A 59 -11.98 15.86 6.66
N ALA A 60 -10.96 16.54 6.14
CA ALA A 60 -10.03 17.31 6.95
C ALA A 60 -10.77 18.46 7.70
N TRP A 61 -10.22 18.88 8.83
CA TRP A 61 -10.82 19.88 9.71
C TRP A 61 -11.16 21.21 8.99
N GLU A 62 -10.42 21.55 7.94
CA GLU A 62 -10.65 22.75 7.15
C GLU A 62 -12.01 22.78 6.42
N TYR A 63 -12.59 21.60 6.17
CA TYR A 63 -13.96 21.50 5.65
C TYR A 63 -14.96 22.05 6.67
N GLY A 64 -14.84 21.64 7.94
CA GLY A 64 -15.73 22.08 9.02
C GLY A 64 -15.66 23.58 9.26
N GLU A 65 -14.47 24.16 9.21
CA GLU A 65 -14.24 25.60 9.36
C GLU A 65 -14.52 26.40 8.06
N LYS A 66 -14.81 25.71 6.95
CA LYS A 66 -15.08 26.29 5.63
C LYS A 66 -14.04 27.34 5.21
N ILE A 67 -12.76 27.00 5.38
CA ILE A 67 -11.64 27.93 5.11
C ILE A 67 -11.00 27.73 3.73
N ARG A 68 -11.39 26.70 2.98
CA ARG A 68 -10.79 26.38 1.69
C ARG A 68 -11.67 26.89 0.54
N PRO A 69 -11.09 27.62 -0.43
CA PRO A 69 -11.80 28.02 -1.64
C PRO A 69 -12.10 26.78 -2.49
N THR A 70 -13.28 26.75 -3.09
CA THR A 70 -13.83 25.55 -3.75
C THR A 70 -13.76 25.64 -5.28
N LEU A 71 -13.13 26.67 -5.84
CA LEU A 71 -12.98 26.83 -7.30
C LEU A 71 -12.25 25.64 -7.93
N GLN A 72 -11.18 25.13 -7.33
CA GLN A 72 -10.51 23.91 -7.83
C GLN A 72 -11.39 22.69 -7.69
N VAL A 73 -12.15 22.58 -6.59
CA VAL A 73 -13.11 21.49 -6.38
C VAL A 73 -14.17 21.50 -7.48
N ALA A 74 -14.70 22.68 -7.83
CA ALA A 74 -15.66 22.83 -8.92
C ALA A 74 -15.07 22.38 -10.28
N ILE A 75 -13.78 22.66 -10.54
CA ILE A 75 -13.10 22.18 -11.75
C ILE A 75 -13.01 20.64 -11.75
N VAL A 76 -12.66 20.01 -10.63
CA VAL A 76 -12.64 18.54 -10.52
C VAL A 76 -14.04 17.97 -10.72
N TYR A 77 -15.03 18.48 -10.00
CA TYR A 77 -16.43 18.06 -10.10
C TYR A 77 -16.96 18.15 -11.53
N LEU A 78 -16.70 19.26 -12.23
CA LEU A 78 -17.10 19.42 -13.64
C LEU A 78 -16.35 18.43 -14.55
N THR A 79 -15.07 18.20 -14.30
CA THR A 79 -14.27 17.25 -15.09
C THR A 79 -14.77 15.81 -14.90
N GLU A 80 -15.11 15.42 -13.67
CA GLU A 80 -15.70 14.11 -13.38
C GLU A 80 -17.05 13.94 -14.08
N ASN A 81 -17.95 14.93 -13.97
CA ASN A 81 -19.26 14.88 -14.63
C ASN A 81 -19.16 14.81 -16.15
N ILE A 82 -18.25 15.59 -16.75
CA ILE A 82 -17.97 15.51 -18.20
C ILE A 82 -17.38 14.13 -18.54
N GLY A 83 -16.46 13.61 -17.73
CA GLY A 83 -15.89 12.27 -17.91
C GLY A 83 -16.97 11.19 -17.93
N LEU A 84 -17.93 11.25 -17.01
CA LEU A 84 -19.07 10.33 -16.94
C LEU A 84 -19.94 10.38 -18.21
N LEU A 85 -20.13 11.56 -18.82
CA LEU A 85 -20.85 11.67 -20.11
C LEU A 85 -20.14 10.92 -21.25
N PHE A 86 -18.82 10.76 -21.16
CA PHE A 86 -18.01 9.99 -22.11
C PHE A 86 -17.71 8.55 -21.65
N GLY A 87 -18.35 8.08 -20.56
CA GLY A 87 -18.12 6.74 -20.01
C GLY A 87 -16.79 6.57 -19.26
N ILE A 88 -16.10 7.67 -18.91
CA ILE A 88 -14.86 7.64 -18.13
C ILE A 88 -15.21 7.57 -16.65
N THR A 89 -15.06 6.39 -16.05
CA THR A 89 -15.28 6.15 -14.61
C THR A 89 -13.97 6.12 -13.82
N ASN A 90 -12.86 5.76 -14.46
CA ASN A 90 -11.55 5.63 -13.82
C ASN A 90 -10.99 7.00 -13.36
N LYS A 91 -10.79 7.12 -12.05
CA LYS A 91 -10.37 8.37 -11.36
C LYS A 91 -8.93 8.78 -11.70
N HIS A 92 -8.06 7.82 -12.02
CA HIS A 92 -6.71 8.12 -12.46
C HIS A 92 -6.67 8.80 -13.83
N ILE A 93 -7.60 8.47 -14.74
CA ILE A 93 -7.74 9.17 -16.03
C ILE A 93 -8.11 10.64 -15.81
N ILE A 94 -9.07 10.91 -14.91
CA ILE A 94 -9.48 12.26 -14.53
C ILE A 94 -8.28 13.07 -14.01
N ILE A 95 -7.47 12.49 -13.13
CA ILE A 95 -6.29 13.19 -12.58
C ILE A 95 -5.19 13.40 -13.63
N ILE A 96 -4.97 12.44 -14.53
CA ILE A 96 -4.03 12.63 -15.66
C ILE A 96 -4.49 13.81 -16.52
N PHE A 97 -5.79 13.90 -16.81
CA PHE A 97 -6.36 15.03 -17.54
C PHE A 97 -6.16 16.36 -16.80
N LEU A 98 -6.43 16.41 -15.49
CA LEU A 98 -6.22 17.62 -14.68
C LEU A 98 -4.74 18.03 -14.63
N ARG A 99 -3.81 17.08 -14.55
CA ARG A 99 -2.37 17.33 -14.62
C ARG A 99 -1.95 17.86 -15.99
N LEU A 100 -2.48 17.27 -17.07
CA LEU A 100 -2.24 17.74 -18.44
C LEU A 100 -2.80 19.16 -18.66
N LEU A 101 -3.99 19.46 -18.13
CA LEU A 101 -4.56 20.80 -18.14
C LEU A 101 -3.63 21.79 -17.43
N SER A 102 -3.15 21.44 -16.23
CA SER A 102 -2.22 22.26 -15.46
C SER A 102 -0.90 22.50 -16.20
N ALA A 103 -0.38 21.44 -16.85
CA ALA A 103 0.81 21.50 -17.68
C ALA A 103 0.66 22.47 -18.85
N LEU A 104 -0.44 22.35 -19.61
CA LEU A 104 -0.71 23.19 -20.78
C LEU A 104 -0.95 24.64 -20.39
N LEU A 105 -1.70 24.89 -19.30
CA LEU A 105 -1.92 26.23 -18.77
C LEU A 105 -0.62 26.87 -18.28
N SER A 106 0.22 26.12 -17.56
CA SER A 106 1.54 26.59 -17.10
C SER A 106 2.46 26.92 -18.26
N ILE A 107 2.57 26.04 -19.26
CA ILE A 107 3.36 26.30 -20.48
C ILE A 107 2.81 27.54 -21.19
N GLY A 108 1.49 27.65 -21.36
CA GLY A 108 0.84 28.81 -21.98
C GLY A 108 1.14 30.12 -21.24
N ALA A 109 1.06 30.12 -19.91
CA ALA A 109 1.34 31.28 -19.06
C ALA A 109 2.83 31.69 -19.14
N MET A 110 3.74 30.72 -19.04
CA MET A 110 5.18 30.97 -19.16
C MET A 110 5.55 31.49 -20.55
N LEU A 111 5.04 30.88 -21.62
CA LEU A 111 5.29 31.34 -22.99
C LEU A 111 4.70 32.74 -23.24
N TYR A 112 3.52 33.04 -22.71
CA TYR A 112 2.93 34.37 -22.79
C TYR A 112 3.78 35.41 -22.05
N PHE A 113 4.25 35.08 -20.86
CA PHE A 113 5.15 35.92 -20.07
C PHE A 113 6.48 36.14 -20.80
N LEU A 114 7.12 35.08 -21.31
CA LEU A 114 8.36 35.16 -22.10
C LEU A 114 8.19 36.04 -23.34
N ASP A 115 7.08 35.90 -24.06
CA ASP A 115 6.76 36.74 -25.21
C ASP A 115 6.59 38.22 -24.83
N SER A 116 6.12 38.51 -23.61
CA SER A 116 5.95 39.88 -23.10
C SER A 116 7.29 40.56 -22.76
N VAL A 117 8.32 39.79 -22.38
CA VAL A 117 9.62 40.33 -21.98
C VAL A 117 10.69 40.23 -23.06
N LYS A 118 10.49 39.41 -24.11
CA LYS A 118 11.51 39.09 -25.14
C LYS A 118 12.17 40.31 -25.79
N GLU A 119 11.43 41.40 -25.99
CA GLU A 119 11.92 42.62 -26.62
C GLU A 119 12.95 43.35 -25.74
N LYS A 120 12.87 43.16 -24.42
CA LYS A 120 13.80 43.72 -23.43
C LYS A 120 15.06 42.86 -23.24
N ILE A 121 15.06 41.65 -23.81
CA ILE A 121 16.14 40.68 -23.63
C ILE A 121 17.01 40.65 -24.88
N PRO A 122 18.34 40.84 -24.76
CA PRO A 122 19.25 40.75 -25.88
C PRO A 122 19.16 39.37 -26.55
N SER A 123 19.26 39.33 -27.88
CA SER A 123 19.03 38.11 -28.68
C SER A 123 19.86 36.91 -28.21
N GLY A 124 21.10 37.13 -27.77
CA GLY A 124 22.00 36.08 -27.28
C GLY A 124 21.53 35.34 -26.01
N TYR A 125 20.66 35.94 -25.20
CA TYR A 125 20.16 35.33 -23.95
C TYR A 125 18.74 34.76 -24.07
N ARG A 126 18.07 34.93 -25.21
CA ARG A 126 16.66 34.54 -25.37
C ARG A 126 16.46 33.02 -25.25
N ASN A 127 17.36 32.23 -25.83
CA ASN A 127 17.33 30.76 -25.69
C ASN A 127 17.61 30.32 -24.24
N LEU A 128 18.54 31.01 -23.55
CA LEU A 128 18.82 30.74 -22.14
C LEU A 128 17.61 31.08 -21.26
N LEU A 129 16.92 32.18 -21.52
CA LEU A 129 15.70 32.57 -20.82
C LEU A 129 14.58 31.55 -21.05
N LEU A 130 14.39 31.11 -22.30
CA LEU A 130 13.41 30.10 -22.65
C LEU A 130 13.71 28.78 -21.91
N PHE A 131 14.95 28.30 -21.97
CA PHE A 131 15.39 27.09 -21.29
C PHE A 131 15.23 27.17 -19.78
N THR A 132 15.74 28.22 -19.14
CA THR A 132 15.68 28.38 -17.66
C THR A 132 14.27 28.65 -17.15
N THR A 133 13.36 29.17 -17.97
CA THR A 133 11.97 29.37 -17.52
C THR A 133 11.15 28.09 -17.67
N LEU A 134 11.40 27.27 -18.70
CA LEU A 134 10.58 26.08 -18.99
C LEU A 134 11.15 24.76 -18.43
N LEU A 135 12.48 24.64 -18.34
CA LEU A 135 13.20 23.39 -18.13
C LEU A 135 14.19 23.44 -16.95
N LEU A 136 14.05 24.40 -16.03
CA LEU A 136 14.68 24.25 -14.72
C LEU A 136 14.15 22.98 -14.06
N PHE A 137 15.00 22.26 -13.33
CA PHE A 137 14.71 20.91 -12.88
C PHE A 137 13.35 20.78 -12.16
N PHE A 138 13.01 21.70 -11.26
CA PHE A 138 11.73 21.69 -10.54
C PHE A 138 10.52 22.13 -11.39
N GLN A 139 10.75 22.80 -12.53
CA GLN A 139 9.68 23.48 -13.25
C GLN A 139 8.63 22.53 -13.84
N PRO A 140 8.98 21.46 -14.60
CA PRO A 140 7.97 20.54 -15.09
C PRO A 140 7.19 19.88 -13.97
N TYR A 141 7.91 19.39 -12.95
CA TYR A 141 7.31 18.70 -11.83
C TYR A 141 6.26 19.54 -11.11
N LEU A 142 6.56 20.80 -10.78
CA LEU A 142 5.61 21.70 -10.11
C LEU A 142 4.49 22.16 -11.04
N SER A 143 4.79 22.39 -12.33
CA SER A 143 3.83 22.94 -13.29
C SER A 143 2.72 21.96 -13.69
N VAL A 144 2.95 20.64 -13.59
CA VAL A 144 1.90 19.65 -13.87
C VAL A 144 0.96 19.43 -12.68
N ARG A 145 1.34 19.86 -11.47
CA ARG A 145 0.55 19.61 -10.25
C ARG A 145 -0.75 20.40 -10.28
N PHE A 146 -1.86 19.73 -9.97
CA PHE A 146 -3.17 20.37 -9.83
C PHE A 146 -3.29 20.98 -8.42
N SER A 147 -2.38 21.89 -8.08
CA SER A 147 -2.27 22.49 -6.74
C SER A 147 -2.67 23.97 -6.73
N SER A 148 -3.01 24.47 -5.55
CA SER A 148 -3.35 25.88 -5.33
C SER A 148 -2.22 26.83 -5.76
N GLU A 149 -0.99 26.42 -5.50
CA GLU A 149 0.24 27.14 -5.77
C GLU A 149 0.48 27.27 -7.28
N THR A 150 0.32 26.18 -8.02
CA THR A 150 0.52 26.14 -9.48
C THR A 150 -0.50 27.00 -10.19
N TYR A 151 -1.79 26.91 -9.82
CA TYR A 151 -2.81 27.76 -10.42
C TYR A 151 -2.60 29.24 -10.06
N SER A 152 -2.22 29.53 -8.81
CA SER A 152 -1.87 30.90 -8.44
C SER A 152 -0.69 31.46 -9.26
N ASN A 153 0.34 30.64 -9.53
CA ASN A 153 1.47 30.98 -10.41
C ASN A 153 1.02 31.24 -11.86
N ILE A 154 0.18 30.38 -12.43
CA ILE A 154 -0.34 30.50 -13.81
C ILE A 154 -0.97 31.88 -14.02
N PHE A 155 -1.91 32.26 -13.15
CA PHE A 155 -2.61 33.53 -13.27
C PHE A 155 -1.71 34.72 -13.00
N PHE A 156 -0.74 34.59 -12.09
CA PHE A 156 0.22 35.65 -11.82
C PHE A 156 1.22 35.86 -12.99
N LEU A 157 1.65 34.79 -13.69
CA LEU A 157 2.44 34.88 -14.92
C LEU A 157 1.69 35.61 -16.03
N PHE A 158 0.40 35.29 -16.22
CA PHE A 158 -0.44 36.05 -17.15
C PHE A 158 -0.56 37.52 -16.74
N ALA A 159 -0.78 37.81 -15.46
CA ALA A 159 -0.85 39.17 -14.93
C ALA A 159 0.44 39.96 -15.21
N ALA A 160 1.61 39.36 -14.93
CA ALA A 160 2.91 39.94 -15.23
C ALA A 160 3.09 40.21 -16.73
N GLY A 161 2.67 39.26 -17.58
CA GLY A 161 2.70 39.43 -19.04
C GLY A 161 1.83 40.59 -19.54
N VAL A 162 0.65 40.78 -18.93
CA VAL A 162 -0.23 41.93 -19.23
C VAL A 162 0.43 43.26 -18.85
N ILE A 163 1.10 43.33 -17.69
CA ILE A 163 1.84 44.53 -17.26
C ILE A 163 2.93 44.90 -18.29
N PHE A 164 3.66 43.92 -18.80
CA PHE A 164 4.72 44.15 -19.79
C PHE A 164 4.18 44.48 -21.18
N LYS A 165 2.98 44.00 -21.54
CA LYS A 165 2.27 44.33 -22.79
C LYS A 165 1.22 45.42 -22.65
N ARG A 166 1.24 46.22 -21.57
CA ARG A 166 0.20 47.23 -21.26
C ARG A 166 -0.13 48.18 -22.41
N ASP A 167 0.85 48.53 -23.24
CA ASP A 167 0.67 49.44 -24.38
C ASP A 167 -0.05 48.78 -25.58
N LYS A 168 -0.07 47.43 -25.62
CA LYS A 168 -0.70 46.62 -26.68
C LYS A 168 -2.09 46.12 -26.29
N ILE A 169 -2.50 46.25 -25.02
CA ILE A 169 -3.75 45.68 -24.50
C ILE A 169 -4.70 46.79 -24.07
N LYS A 170 -5.85 46.89 -24.73
CA LYS A 170 -6.92 47.80 -24.32
C LYS A 170 -7.46 47.37 -22.94
N ASN A 171 -7.72 48.34 -22.07
CA ASN A 171 -8.22 48.10 -20.71
C ASN A 171 -7.36 47.12 -19.89
N TRP A 172 -6.04 47.11 -20.13
CA TRP A 172 -5.11 46.17 -19.48
C TRP A 172 -5.20 46.15 -17.95
N ILE A 173 -5.61 47.25 -17.30
CA ILE A 173 -5.78 47.33 -15.84
C ILE A 173 -6.96 46.49 -15.35
N ILE A 174 -8.06 46.44 -16.11
CA ILE A 174 -9.20 45.59 -15.78
C ILE A 174 -8.77 44.12 -15.94
N VAL A 175 -8.12 43.78 -17.06
CA VAL A 175 -7.59 42.43 -17.29
C VAL A 175 -6.61 42.03 -16.19
N LEU A 176 -5.73 42.94 -15.78
CA LEU A 176 -4.78 42.74 -14.69
C LEU A 176 -5.49 42.46 -13.37
N GLY A 177 -6.53 43.23 -13.03
CA GLY A 177 -7.31 43.04 -11.80
C GLY A 177 -8.02 41.68 -11.77
N LEU A 178 -8.60 41.26 -12.90
CA LEU A 178 -9.21 39.93 -13.03
C LEU A 178 -8.17 38.81 -12.81
N LEU A 179 -7.01 38.89 -13.46
CA LEU A 179 -5.96 37.87 -13.33
C LEU A 179 -5.38 37.79 -11.92
N LEU A 180 -5.15 38.94 -11.28
CA LEU A 180 -4.74 38.98 -9.87
C LEU A 180 -5.83 38.43 -8.94
N GLY A 181 -7.10 38.69 -9.25
CA GLY A 181 -8.24 38.12 -8.54
C GLY A 181 -8.28 36.58 -8.62
N PHE A 182 -8.03 36.01 -9.80
CA PHE A 182 -7.94 34.55 -9.93
C PHE A 182 -6.73 33.99 -9.19
N SER A 183 -5.55 34.63 -9.32
CA SER A 183 -4.35 34.23 -8.55
C SER A 183 -4.63 34.19 -7.04
N PHE A 184 -5.40 35.15 -6.53
CA PHE A 184 -5.88 35.20 -5.14
C PHE A 184 -6.89 34.11 -4.80
N LEU A 185 -7.88 33.82 -5.67
CA LEU A 185 -8.87 32.77 -5.40
C LEU A 185 -8.26 31.38 -5.25
N PHE A 186 -7.23 31.07 -6.05
CA PHE A 186 -6.49 29.82 -5.89
C PHE A 186 -5.67 29.83 -4.61
N ARG A 187 -5.13 30.99 -4.21
CA ARG A 187 -4.28 31.11 -3.04
C ARG A 187 -4.36 32.49 -2.40
N PHE A 188 -4.98 32.60 -1.23
CA PHE A 188 -5.28 33.90 -0.61
C PHE A 188 -4.04 34.75 -0.31
N GLN A 189 -2.89 34.12 -0.06
CA GLN A 189 -1.61 34.82 0.14
C GLN A 189 -1.18 35.62 -1.10
N SER A 190 -1.67 35.26 -2.29
CA SER A 190 -1.41 36.01 -3.52
C SER A 190 -2.09 37.39 -3.55
N ALA A 191 -2.88 37.74 -2.53
CA ALA A 191 -3.27 39.13 -2.26
C ALA A 191 -2.05 40.07 -2.19
N PHE A 192 -0.91 39.59 -1.69
CA PHE A 192 0.31 40.39 -1.61
C PHE A 192 0.89 40.72 -3.01
N PHE A 193 0.64 39.90 -4.03
CA PHE A 193 0.98 40.26 -5.42
C PHE A 193 0.15 41.45 -5.88
N ALA A 194 -1.17 41.42 -5.65
CA ALA A 194 -2.06 42.51 -6.02
C ALA A 194 -1.69 43.81 -5.28
N PHE A 195 -1.38 43.71 -3.99
CA PHE A 195 -0.89 44.82 -3.19
C PHE A 195 0.41 45.41 -3.76
N GLY A 196 1.40 44.58 -4.02
CA GLY A 196 2.68 45.00 -4.58
C GLY A 196 2.57 45.64 -5.97
N VAL A 197 1.74 45.07 -6.85
CA VAL A 197 1.42 45.66 -8.16
C VAL A 197 0.70 47.01 -7.99
N GLY A 198 -0.26 47.11 -7.07
CA GLY A 198 -0.95 48.36 -6.75
C GLY A 198 0.02 49.46 -6.30
N LEU A 199 0.95 49.13 -5.40
CA LEU A 199 2.01 50.04 -4.96
C LEU A 199 2.91 50.45 -6.13
N TRP A 200 3.29 49.52 -7.01
CA TRP A 200 4.08 49.86 -8.20
C TRP A 200 3.34 50.82 -9.14
N LEU A 201 2.03 50.60 -9.35
CA LEU A 201 1.21 51.50 -10.16
C LEU A 201 1.13 52.91 -9.57
N LEU A 202 1.04 53.01 -8.24
CA LEU A 202 0.94 54.27 -7.52
C LEU A 202 2.29 55.01 -7.42
N VAL A 203 3.36 54.31 -7.03
CA VAL A 203 4.66 54.93 -6.70
C VAL A 203 5.56 55.07 -7.93
N ILE A 204 5.68 54.00 -8.73
CA ILE A 204 6.61 53.95 -9.87
C ILE A 204 5.95 54.46 -11.15
N GLN A 205 4.76 53.96 -11.49
CA GLN A 205 4.04 54.40 -12.69
C GLN A 205 3.23 55.68 -12.49
N ARG A 206 2.96 56.08 -11.23
CA ARG A 206 2.19 57.29 -10.87
C ARG A 206 0.85 57.36 -11.62
N ARG A 207 0.15 56.23 -11.70
CA ARG A 207 -1.16 56.13 -12.34
C ARG A 207 -2.22 56.89 -11.54
N LYS A 208 -3.28 57.31 -12.23
CA LYS A 208 -4.42 58.02 -11.60
C LYS A 208 -5.18 57.09 -10.67
N TYR A 209 -5.74 57.62 -9.57
CA TYR A 209 -6.55 56.83 -8.62
C TYR A 209 -7.71 56.08 -9.28
N ILE A 210 -8.31 56.60 -10.34
CA ILE A 210 -9.37 55.90 -11.09
C ILE A 210 -8.89 54.59 -11.72
N GLU A 211 -7.62 54.50 -12.10
CA GLU A 211 -7.03 53.27 -12.62
C GLU A 211 -6.85 52.23 -11.51
N LEU A 212 -6.44 52.66 -10.31
CA LEU A 212 -6.38 51.80 -9.13
C LEU A 212 -7.78 51.30 -8.73
N ILE A 213 -8.80 52.15 -8.79
CA ILE A 213 -10.20 51.75 -8.54
C ILE A 213 -10.64 50.70 -9.56
N LYS A 214 -10.33 50.86 -10.85
CA LYS A 214 -10.64 49.85 -11.87
C LYS A 214 -9.97 48.51 -11.58
N LEU A 215 -8.72 48.53 -11.12
CA LEU A 215 -7.99 47.32 -10.70
C LEU A 215 -8.73 46.61 -9.55
N VAL A 216 -9.06 47.36 -8.50
CA VAL A 216 -9.74 46.85 -7.30
C VAL A 216 -11.13 46.31 -7.65
N VAL A 217 -11.93 47.04 -8.44
CA VAL A 217 -13.27 46.59 -8.86
C VAL A 217 -13.15 45.28 -9.66
N ALA A 218 -12.22 45.19 -10.61
CA ALA A 218 -12.01 43.97 -11.39
C ALA A 218 -11.56 42.80 -10.50
N PHE A 219 -10.67 43.03 -9.53
CA PHE A 219 -10.28 42.04 -8.53
C PHE A 219 -11.49 41.57 -7.71
N CYS A 220 -12.30 42.51 -7.19
CA CYS A 220 -13.49 42.20 -6.39
C CYS A 220 -14.55 41.42 -7.18
N VAL A 221 -14.71 41.66 -8.49
CA VAL A 221 -15.62 40.86 -9.33
C VAL A 221 -15.23 39.38 -9.30
N VAL A 222 -13.93 39.07 -9.34
CA VAL A 222 -13.46 37.68 -9.24
C VAL A 222 -13.66 37.14 -7.82
N VAL A 223 -13.42 37.94 -6.78
CA VAL A 223 -13.71 37.53 -5.40
C VAL A 223 -15.18 37.17 -5.23
N VAL A 224 -16.10 38.01 -5.72
CA VAL A 224 -17.55 37.73 -5.69
C VAL A 224 -17.87 36.44 -6.44
N PHE A 225 -17.26 36.22 -7.61
CA PHE A 225 -17.40 34.95 -8.33
C PHE A 225 -16.95 33.76 -7.46
N GLY A 226 -15.81 33.85 -6.78
CA GLY A 226 -15.33 32.80 -5.86
C GLY A 226 -16.32 32.52 -4.72
N VAL A 227 -16.89 33.57 -4.12
CA VAL A 227 -17.91 33.44 -3.07
C VAL A 227 -19.17 32.73 -3.57
N LEU A 228 -19.58 33.00 -4.81
CA LEU A 228 -20.72 32.30 -5.42
C LEU A 228 -20.42 30.80 -5.62
N VAL A 229 -19.20 30.45 -6.03
CA VAL A 229 -18.76 29.05 -6.15
C VAL A 229 -18.71 28.37 -4.79
N ASP A 230 -18.16 29.04 -3.78
CA ASP A 230 -18.12 28.53 -2.40
C ASP A 230 -19.52 28.32 -1.83
N THR A 231 -20.43 29.27 -2.07
CA THR A 231 -21.83 29.18 -1.65
C THR A 231 -22.54 28.00 -2.31
N TRP A 232 -22.29 27.77 -3.60
CA TRP A 232 -22.81 26.60 -4.32
C TRP A 232 -22.25 25.28 -3.77
N TYR A 233 -20.97 25.25 -3.41
CA TYR A 233 -20.33 24.05 -2.89
C TYR A 233 -20.84 23.70 -1.49
N TYR A 234 -20.73 24.64 -0.54
CA TYR A 234 -21.09 24.43 0.87
C TYR A 234 -22.60 24.46 1.15
N GLY A 235 -23.42 24.94 0.22
CA GLY A 235 -24.88 24.98 0.37
C GLY A 235 -25.40 26.14 1.23
N GLU A 236 -24.52 27.01 1.71
CA GLU A 236 -24.86 28.21 2.47
C GLU A 236 -23.90 29.35 2.10
N PHE A 237 -24.25 30.60 2.46
CA PHE A 237 -23.39 31.73 2.18
C PHE A 237 -22.10 31.65 3.01
N VAL A 238 -20.96 31.53 2.33
CA VAL A 238 -19.63 31.43 2.96
C VAL A 238 -18.67 32.41 2.33
N PHE A 239 -18.02 33.21 3.18
CA PHE A 239 -16.91 34.08 2.77
C PHE A 239 -15.56 33.46 3.18
N THR A 240 -15.11 32.47 2.40
CA THR A 240 -13.89 31.68 2.67
C THR A 240 -12.62 32.52 2.90
N PRO A 241 -12.40 33.68 2.24
CA PRO A 241 -11.21 34.49 2.53
C PRO A 241 -11.17 35.01 3.97
N TYR A 242 -12.32 35.39 4.53
CA TYR A 242 -12.40 35.84 5.92
C TYR A 242 -12.25 34.67 6.88
N ASN A 243 -12.92 33.54 6.63
CA ASN A 243 -12.79 32.36 7.48
C ASN A 243 -11.34 31.87 7.54
N TYR A 244 -10.64 31.85 6.39
CA TYR A 244 -9.22 31.54 6.31
C TYR A 244 -8.36 32.50 7.14
N PHE A 245 -8.59 33.81 6.99
CA PHE A 245 -7.88 34.83 7.76
C PHE A 245 -8.14 34.68 9.27
N HIS A 246 -9.40 34.49 9.65
CA HIS A 246 -9.80 34.33 11.04
C HIS A 246 -9.16 33.07 11.65
N ALA A 247 -9.28 31.91 11.01
CA ALA A 247 -8.72 30.66 11.50
C ALA A 247 -7.18 30.68 11.61
N ASN A 248 -6.49 31.16 10.57
CA ASN A 248 -5.02 31.04 10.52
C ASN A 248 -4.28 32.20 11.16
N ILE A 249 -4.84 33.41 11.15
CA ILE A 249 -4.16 34.62 11.65
C ILE A 249 -4.73 35.07 12.99
N VAL A 250 -6.06 35.03 13.18
CA VAL A 250 -6.70 35.50 14.43
C VAL A 250 -6.70 34.41 15.50
N LEU A 251 -7.09 33.19 15.14
CA LEU A 251 -7.12 32.03 16.04
C LEU A 251 -5.77 31.28 16.10
N ASP A 252 -4.80 31.69 15.27
CA ASP A 252 -3.43 31.15 15.22
C ASP A 252 -3.36 29.62 15.07
N ILE A 253 -4.34 29.02 14.36
CA ILE A 253 -4.37 27.56 14.15
C ILE A 253 -3.13 27.11 13.35
N ALA A 254 -2.65 27.94 12.43
CA ALA A 254 -1.47 27.65 11.62
C ALA A 254 -0.22 27.35 12.47
N SER A 255 -0.03 28.05 13.60
CA SER A 255 1.13 27.84 14.48
C SER A 255 1.12 26.48 15.18
N LYS A 256 -0.04 25.80 15.27
CA LYS A 256 -0.13 24.43 15.81
C LYS A 256 0.56 23.39 14.91
N PHE A 257 0.77 23.69 13.63
CA PHE A 257 1.49 22.84 12.69
C PHE A 257 3.01 23.09 12.70
N GLY A 258 3.51 23.82 13.69
CA GLY A 258 4.93 24.12 13.87
C GLY A 258 5.29 25.56 13.51
N VAL A 259 6.36 26.06 14.14
CA VAL A 259 6.88 27.41 13.94
C VAL A 259 8.33 27.32 13.51
N SER A 260 8.72 28.15 12.54
CA SER A 260 10.07 28.19 12.00
C SER A 260 10.64 29.60 12.04
N PRO A 261 11.98 29.75 12.17
CA PRO A 261 12.63 31.06 12.25
C PRO A 261 12.45 31.86 10.95
N TRP A 262 12.69 33.18 11.03
CA TRP A 262 12.57 34.09 9.88
C TRP A 262 13.48 33.69 8.70
N TYR A 263 14.59 33.00 8.99
CA TYR A 263 15.58 32.59 7.99
C TYR A 263 15.31 31.24 7.32
N PHE A 264 14.21 30.56 7.65
CA PHE A 264 13.83 29.23 7.12
C PHE A 264 13.94 29.14 5.59
N TYR A 265 13.45 30.14 4.85
CA TYR A 265 13.49 30.10 3.38
C TYR A 265 14.90 30.21 2.81
N PHE A 266 15.84 30.82 3.54
CA PHE A 266 17.24 30.83 3.11
C PHE A 266 17.84 29.44 3.30
N GLU A 267 17.60 28.79 4.44
CA GLU A 267 18.03 27.39 4.67
C GLU A 267 17.44 26.44 3.64
N TYR A 268 16.14 26.55 3.35
CA TYR A 268 15.46 25.75 2.34
C TYR A 268 16.09 25.89 0.94
N LEU A 269 16.52 27.10 0.55
CA LEU A 269 17.24 27.30 -0.72
C LEU A 269 18.61 26.60 -0.71
N PHE A 270 19.28 26.52 0.44
CA PHE A 270 20.58 25.86 0.56
C PHE A 270 20.52 24.32 0.51
N GLU A 271 19.34 23.69 0.60
CA GLU A 271 19.17 22.26 0.29
C GLU A 271 19.62 21.93 -1.14
N PHE A 272 19.50 22.89 -2.06
CA PHE A 272 19.98 22.78 -3.44
C PHE A 272 21.02 23.86 -3.71
N PRO A 273 22.23 23.77 -3.13
CA PRO A 273 23.12 24.92 -2.94
C PRO A 273 23.45 25.66 -4.23
N VAL A 274 23.67 24.95 -5.35
CA VAL A 274 23.95 25.58 -6.64
C VAL A 274 22.77 26.42 -7.15
N PHE A 275 21.55 25.87 -7.10
CA PHE A 275 20.35 26.58 -7.56
C PHE A 275 19.88 27.62 -6.55
N GLY A 276 19.95 27.32 -5.25
CA GLY A 276 19.61 28.23 -4.17
C GLY A 276 20.47 29.49 -4.16
N ILE A 277 21.80 29.34 -4.25
CA ILE A 277 22.73 30.46 -4.34
C ILE A 277 22.45 31.25 -5.62
N LEU A 278 22.19 30.59 -6.75
CA LEU A 278 21.89 31.25 -8.01
C LEU A 278 20.59 32.07 -7.93
N ILE A 279 19.52 31.50 -7.38
CA ILE A 279 18.22 32.18 -7.18
C ILE A 279 18.39 33.35 -6.20
N LEU A 280 19.01 33.13 -5.04
CA LEU A 280 19.21 34.16 -4.02
C LEU A 280 20.06 35.32 -4.53
N SER A 281 21.23 35.02 -5.15
CA SER A 281 22.09 36.06 -5.73
C SER A 281 21.40 36.80 -6.86
N SER A 282 20.61 36.11 -7.70
CA SER A 282 19.83 36.76 -8.76
C SER A 282 18.79 37.72 -8.19
N PHE A 283 18.10 37.33 -7.12
CA PHE A 283 17.12 38.17 -6.43
C PHE A 283 17.78 39.40 -5.78
N LEU A 284 18.92 39.24 -5.11
CA LEU A 284 19.68 40.35 -4.52
C LEU A 284 20.18 41.34 -5.58
N ILE A 285 20.72 40.85 -6.70
CA ILE A 285 21.12 41.70 -7.83
C ILE A 285 19.91 42.48 -8.36
N PHE A 286 18.75 41.83 -8.44
CA PHE A 286 17.51 42.44 -8.93
C PHE A 286 17.01 43.55 -8.01
N LEU A 287 17.02 43.33 -6.70
CA LEU A 287 16.67 44.33 -5.68
C LEU A 287 17.47 45.62 -5.85
N ILE A 288 18.76 45.52 -6.17
CA ILE A 288 19.65 46.68 -6.28
C ILE A 288 19.57 47.32 -7.68
N ARG A 289 19.62 46.52 -8.75
CA ARG A 289 19.79 47.01 -10.12
C ARG A 289 18.50 47.21 -10.89
N LYS A 290 17.42 46.52 -10.49
CA LYS A 290 16.12 46.51 -11.17
C LYS A 290 14.96 46.82 -10.23
N TYR A 291 15.21 47.67 -9.22
CA TYR A 291 14.23 48.09 -8.22
C TYR A 291 12.92 48.71 -8.75
N LYS A 292 12.84 49.09 -10.04
CA LYS A 292 11.61 49.61 -10.69
C LYS A 292 10.78 48.54 -11.39
N ASP A 293 11.22 47.30 -11.39
CA ASP A 293 10.56 46.22 -12.11
C ASP A 293 9.23 45.83 -11.45
N PRO A 294 8.11 45.73 -12.19
CA PRO A 294 6.81 45.41 -11.62
C PRO A 294 6.74 44.05 -10.94
N VAL A 295 7.47 43.04 -11.43
CA VAL A 295 7.45 41.69 -10.85
C VAL A 295 8.13 41.71 -9.48
N LEU A 296 9.23 42.44 -9.34
CA LEU A 296 9.89 42.61 -8.05
C LEU A 296 8.97 43.26 -7.01
N TRP A 297 8.23 44.30 -7.40
CA TRP A 297 7.28 44.98 -6.51
C TRP A 297 6.13 44.08 -6.07
N ALA A 298 5.72 43.13 -6.90
CA ALA A 298 4.72 42.13 -6.54
C ALA A 298 5.28 41.07 -5.59
N ILE A 299 6.47 40.54 -5.88
CA ILE A 299 7.08 39.43 -5.13
C ILE A 299 7.60 39.87 -3.76
N LEU A 300 8.10 41.10 -3.63
CA LEU A 300 8.72 41.54 -2.38
C LEU A 300 7.75 41.56 -1.19
N PRO A 301 6.54 42.15 -1.25
CA PRO A 301 5.57 42.05 -0.16
C PRO A 301 5.13 40.61 0.13
N PHE A 302 4.98 39.79 -0.91
CA PHE A 302 4.62 38.38 -0.76
C PHE A 302 5.71 37.61 0.00
N PHE A 303 6.96 37.77 -0.38
CA PHE A 303 8.09 37.12 0.28
C PHE A 303 8.26 37.61 1.73
N LEU A 304 8.16 38.92 1.97
CA LEU A 304 8.23 39.49 3.33
C LEU A 304 7.10 38.98 4.23
N ALA A 305 5.88 38.89 3.72
CA ALA A 305 4.76 38.37 4.49
C ALA A 305 5.01 36.93 4.97
N HIS A 306 5.53 36.06 4.10
CA HIS A 306 5.85 34.68 4.46
C HIS A 306 7.06 34.55 5.41
N ILE A 307 8.02 35.47 5.34
CA ILE A 307 9.10 35.54 6.35
C ILE A 307 8.53 35.86 7.74
N LEU A 308 7.55 36.76 7.80
CA LEU A 308 6.96 37.24 9.05
C LEU A 308 5.99 36.24 9.69
N THR A 309 5.36 35.35 8.92
CA THR A 309 4.42 34.35 9.46
C THR A 309 5.16 33.28 10.28
N PRO A 310 4.71 32.93 11.50
CA PRO A 310 5.37 31.92 12.34
C PRO A 310 5.48 30.55 11.67
N HIS A 311 4.36 30.04 11.14
CA HIS A 311 4.32 28.79 10.37
C HIS A 311 4.88 29.00 8.96
N LYS A 312 5.77 28.10 8.51
CA LYS A 312 6.44 28.20 7.22
C LYS A 312 6.55 26.84 6.56
N GLU A 313 6.33 26.83 5.25
CA GLU A 313 6.55 25.67 4.40
C GLU A 313 7.18 26.09 3.08
N GLY A 314 8.07 25.26 2.52
CA GLY A 314 8.76 25.54 1.25
C GLY A 314 7.80 25.80 0.09
N ARG A 315 6.65 25.08 0.05
CA ARG A 315 5.62 25.23 -0.98
C ARG A 315 4.97 26.61 -1.01
N PHE A 316 5.02 27.38 0.08
CA PHE A 316 4.41 28.70 0.11
C PHE A 316 5.03 29.66 -0.92
N LEU A 317 6.28 29.41 -1.34
CA LEU A 317 6.96 30.18 -2.39
C LEU A 317 6.76 29.62 -3.81
N PHE A 318 6.05 28.50 -3.98
CA PHE A 318 5.80 27.92 -5.31
C PHE A 318 5.06 28.87 -6.28
N PRO A 319 4.18 29.79 -5.84
CA PRO A 319 3.64 30.83 -6.72
C PRO A 319 4.70 31.70 -7.44
N LEU A 320 5.97 31.64 -7.04
CA LEU A 320 7.08 32.41 -7.60
C LEU A 320 7.92 31.64 -8.63
N VAL A 321 7.80 30.31 -8.72
CA VAL A 321 8.78 29.45 -9.42
C VAL A 321 8.89 29.77 -10.92
N GLY A 322 7.77 30.10 -11.57
CA GLY A 322 7.76 30.53 -12.97
C GLY A 322 8.57 31.79 -13.29
N PHE A 323 9.02 32.56 -12.28
CA PHE A 323 9.88 33.73 -12.46
C PHE A 323 11.36 33.45 -12.19
N ALA A 324 11.73 32.26 -11.70
CA ALA A 324 13.12 31.94 -11.36
C ALA A 324 14.06 32.10 -12.56
N GLY A 325 13.71 31.52 -13.72
CA GLY A 325 14.50 31.68 -14.95
C GLY A 325 14.65 33.13 -15.40
N TYR A 326 13.60 33.94 -15.23
CA TYR A 326 13.63 35.37 -15.54
C TYR A 326 14.63 36.14 -14.67
N PHE A 327 14.63 35.91 -13.36
CA PHE A 327 15.60 36.54 -12.46
C PHE A 327 17.03 36.09 -12.75
N ILE A 328 17.24 34.78 -12.95
CA ILE A 328 18.55 34.21 -13.26
C ILE A 328 19.14 34.86 -14.51
N VAL A 329 18.39 34.91 -15.61
CA VAL A 329 18.92 35.46 -16.87
C VAL A 329 19.15 36.96 -16.80
N LEU A 330 18.28 37.72 -16.14
CA LEU A 330 18.52 39.15 -15.97
C LEU A 330 19.74 39.43 -15.09
N ALA A 331 19.96 38.65 -14.04
CA ALA A 331 21.17 38.75 -13.24
C ALA A 331 22.43 38.45 -14.07
N ILE A 332 22.40 37.41 -14.90
CA ILE A 332 23.52 37.08 -15.83
C ILE A 332 23.79 38.24 -16.80
N ILE A 333 22.74 38.86 -17.37
CA ILE A 333 22.88 40.01 -18.27
C ILE A 333 23.57 41.19 -17.56
N GLU A 334 23.16 41.49 -16.33
CA GLU A 334 23.78 42.55 -15.54
C GLU A 334 25.25 42.24 -15.23
N VAL A 335 25.57 41.01 -14.83
CA VAL A 335 26.95 40.59 -14.55
C VAL A 335 27.82 40.66 -15.81
N ASP A 336 27.33 40.21 -16.97
CA ASP A 336 28.08 40.30 -18.24
C ASP A 336 28.33 41.75 -18.64
N SER A 337 27.37 42.64 -18.38
CA SER A 337 27.54 44.07 -18.68
C SER A 337 28.69 44.69 -17.87
N ILE A 338 28.83 44.31 -16.60
CA ILE A 338 29.88 44.78 -15.69
C ILE A 338 31.26 44.24 -16.11
N ILE A 339 31.33 42.97 -16.50
CA ILE A 339 32.57 42.34 -16.95
C ILE A 339 33.06 43.01 -18.24
N ARG A 340 32.16 43.21 -19.22
CA ARG A 340 32.49 43.90 -20.47
C ARG A 340 32.90 45.36 -20.26
N SER A 341 32.32 46.06 -19.29
CA SER A 341 32.67 47.47 -19.04
C SER A 341 34.04 47.68 -18.40
N ARG A 342 34.62 46.66 -17.74
CA ARG A 342 35.87 46.80 -16.97
C ARG A 342 37.17 46.74 -17.80
N LYS A 343 37.14 46.76 -19.14
CA LYS A 343 38.33 46.67 -20.04
C LYS A 343 39.36 45.61 -19.62
N SER A 344 38.93 44.54 -18.94
CA SER A 344 39.85 43.51 -18.45
C SER A 344 40.26 42.59 -19.60
N SER A 345 41.47 42.05 -19.55
CA SER A 345 41.99 41.05 -20.51
C SER A 345 41.11 39.79 -20.61
N PHE A 346 40.24 39.54 -19.62
CA PHE A 346 39.14 38.60 -19.75
C PHE A 346 38.08 39.19 -20.67
N GLY A 347 37.93 38.65 -21.89
CA GLY A 347 36.76 38.94 -22.73
C GLY A 347 35.44 38.62 -22.03
N GLY A 348 34.29 38.87 -22.69
CA GLY A 348 32.96 38.64 -22.09
C GLY A 348 32.77 37.23 -21.49
N LEU A 349 31.75 37.05 -20.64
CA LEU A 349 31.55 35.83 -19.80
C LEU A 349 31.83 34.50 -20.53
N TYR A 350 31.40 34.39 -21.77
CA TYR A 350 31.52 33.21 -22.63
C TYR A 350 32.95 32.84 -23.05
N LYS A 351 33.96 33.68 -22.79
CA LYS A 351 35.38 33.36 -23.01
C LYS A 351 36.09 32.86 -21.75
N ASN A 352 35.47 32.99 -20.58
CA ASN A 352 36.08 32.60 -19.32
C ASN A 352 35.87 31.09 -19.07
N LYS A 353 36.97 30.33 -19.03
CA LYS A 353 36.95 28.86 -18.83
C LYS A 353 36.23 28.45 -17.54
N ILE A 354 36.36 29.23 -16.46
CA ILE A 354 35.69 28.94 -15.18
C ILE A 354 34.17 29.09 -15.34
N VAL A 355 33.72 30.15 -16.03
CA VAL A 355 32.29 30.39 -16.28
C VAL A 355 31.70 29.30 -17.15
N ILE A 356 32.42 28.85 -18.17
CA ILE A 356 32.01 27.72 -19.01
C ILE A 356 31.89 26.44 -18.16
N ALA A 357 32.89 26.14 -17.32
CA ALA A 357 32.86 24.98 -16.45
C ALA A 357 31.67 25.02 -15.47
N LEU A 358 31.40 26.17 -14.85
CA LEU A 358 30.23 26.36 -13.97
C LEU A 358 28.90 26.23 -14.73
N PHE A 359 28.85 26.72 -15.97
CA PHE A 359 27.66 26.57 -16.81
C PHE A 359 27.42 25.12 -17.22
N ILE A 360 28.47 24.37 -17.57
CA ILE A 360 28.37 22.93 -17.84
C ILE A 360 27.91 22.19 -16.59
N LEU A 361 28.46 22.50 -15.42
CA LEU A 361 28.01 21.92 -14.15
C LEU A 361 26.53 22.22 -13.87
N PHE A 362 26.09 23.47 -14.09
CA PHE A 362 24.68 23.85 -13.99
C PHE A 362 23.79 23.02 -14.92
N LEU A 363 24.19 22.83 -16.18
CA LEU A 363 23.43 22.01 -17.14
C LEU A 363 23.37 20.54 -16.72
N LEU A 364 24.48 19.97 -16.25
CA LEU A 364 24.52 18.58 -15.77
C LEU A 364 23.61 18.38 -14.55
N MET A 365 23.73 19.26 -13.54
CA MET A 365 22.88 19.21 -12.35
C MET A 365 21.41 19.43 -12.70
N ASN A 366 21.12 20.35 -13.63
CA ASN A 366 19.77 20.57 -14.09
C ASN A 366 19.21 19.35 -14.81
N PHE A 367 20.00 18.68 -15.66
CA PHE A 367 19.57 17.48 -16.36
C PHE A 367 19.30 16.31 -15.40
N ILE A 368 20.20 16.06 -14.44
CA ILE A 368 20.02 15.02 -13.42
C ILE A 368 18.78 15.32 -12.57
N GLY A 369 18.65 16.57 -12.10
CA GLY A 369 17.49 17.00 -11.33
C GLY A 369 16.19 16.90 -12.13
N LEU A 370 16.22 17.23 -13.42
CA LEU A 370 15.06 17.17 -14.32
C LEU A 370 14.61 15.73 -14.50
N LEU A 371 15.55 14.80 -14.73
CA LEU A 371 15.25 13.37 -14.80
C LEU A 371 14.65 12.85 -13.48
N PHE A 372 15.25 13.21 -12.35
CA PHE A 372 14.77 12.78 -11.04
C PHE A 372 13.38 13.33 -10.72
N THR A 373 13.19 14.64 -10.79
CA THR A 373 11.92 15.30 -10.41
C THR A 373 10.78 15.04 -11.40
N SER A 374 11.04 14.95 -12.71
CA SER A 374 9.98 14.63 -13.69
C SER A 374 9.44 13.20 -13.57
N THR A 375 10.23 12.31 -12.97
CA THR A 375 9.84 10.91 -12.72
C THR A 375 9.50 10.63 -11.26
N TYR A 376 9.59 11.65 -10.40
CA TYR A 376 9.41 11.52 -8.97
C TYR A 376 7.97 11.14 -8.60
N ARG A 377 7.83 10.13 -7.73
CA ARG A 377 6.55 9.58 -7.29
C ARG A 377 6.36 9.85 -5.79
N ASN A 378 5.55 10.82 -5.40
CA ASN A 378 5.44 11.21 -3.98
C ASN A 378 4.97 10.07 -3.07
N ASN A 379 5.28 10.20 -1.78
CA ASN A 379 4.86 9.30 -0.70
C ASN A 379 5.14 7.84 -1.02
N ASN A 380 6.35 7.60 -1.53
CA ASN A 380 6.82 6.29 -1.97
C ASN A 380 5.95 5.61 -3.04
N GLY A 381 5.14 6.36 -3.78
CA GLY A 381 4.44 5.89 -4.97
C GLY A 381 3.24 4.96 -4.74
N PHE A 382 2.64 4.92 -3.55
CA PHE A 382 1.49 4.03 -3.28
C PHE A 382 0.31 4.28 -4.23
N ILE A 383 0.06 5.53 -4.62
CA ILE A 383 -0.98 5.89 -5.61
C ILE A 383 -0.67 5.30 -6.99
N THR A 384 0.60 5.07 -7.33
CA THR A 384 0.94 4.40 -8.59
C THR A 384 0.56 2.93 -8.57
N ALA A 385 0.66 2.24 -7.43
CA ALA A 385 0.16 0.88 -7.31
C ALA A 385 -1.37 0.83 -7.47
N LEU A 386 -2.10 1.78 -6.86
CA LEU A 386 -3.56 1.93 -7.07
C LEU A 386 -3.89 2.22 -8.54
N LYS A 387 -3.10 3.05 -9.20
CA LYS A 387 -3.23 3.34 -10.63
C LYS A 387 -3.12 2.07 -11.47
N VAL A 388 -2.09 1.26 -11.24
CA VAL A 388 -1.92 -0.04 -11.95
C VAL A 388 -3.13 -0.94 -11.70
N LEU A 389 -3.57 -1.07 -10.44
CA LEU A 389 -4.76 -1.83 -10.08
C LEU A 389 -6.02 -1.33 -10.79
N SER A 390 -6.16 -0.03 -11.01
CA SER A 390 -7.33 0.56 -11.70
C SER A 390 -7.34 0.29 -13.21
N PHE A 391 -6.16 0.13 -13.83
CA PHE A 391 -6.03 -0.13 -15.28
C PHE A 391 -6.03 -1.61 -15.64
N GLU A 392 -5.85 -2.50 -14.66
CA GLU A 392 -6.13 -3.93 -14.81
C GLU A 392 -7.63 -4.12 -15.15
N GLU A 393 -7.93 -4.35 -16.43
CA GLU A 393 -9.30 -4.52 -16.92
C GLU A 393 -9.95 -5.77 -16.31
N SER A 394 -11.08 -5.55 -15.62
CA SER A 394 -12.13 -6.55 -15.44
C SER A 394 -13.39 -5.86 -14.93
N ASN A 395 -14.56 -6.15 -15.53
CA ASN A 395 -15.87 -5.91 -14.92
C ASN A 395 -16.10 -6.80 -13.67
N GLU A 396 -15.05 -7.44 -13.17
CA GLU A 396 -15.05 -8.39 -12.06
C GLU A 396 -14.63 -7.65 -10.79
N ASN A 397 -15.27 -8.02 -9.68
CA ASN A 397 -14.93 -7.50 -8.36
C ASN A 397 -13.49 -7.89 -8.00
N LYS A 398 -12.71 -6.93 -7.49
CA LYS A 398 -11.31 -7.14 -7.10
C LYS A 398 -11.23 -7.26 -5.59
N ILE A 399 -10.44 -8.22 -5.10
CA ILE A 399 -10.03 -8.26 -3.69
C ILE A 399 -8.58 -7.81 -3.59
N LEU A 400 -8.34 -6.82 -2.74
CA LEU A 400 -7.00 -6.38 -2.36
C LEU A 400 -6.72 -6.85 -0.93
N PHE A 401 -5.80 -7.81 -0.82
CA PHE A 401 -5.25 -8.24 0.45
C PHE A 401 -4.17 -7.24 0.90
N VAL A 402 -4.26 -6.81 2.16
CA VAL A 402 -3.33 -5.88 2.81
C VAL A 402 -2.90 -6.44 4.15
N ASP A 403 -1.65 -6.30 4.56
CA ASP A 403 -1.21 -6.72 5.90
C ASP A 403 -1.58 -5.66 6.95
N LYS A 404 -0.63 -4.78 7.28
CA LYS A 404 -0.85 -3.66 8.22
C LYS A 404 -1.22 -2.37 7.48
N SER A 405 -0.77 -2.21 6.24
CA SER A 405 -0.89 -0.97 5.47
C SER A 405 -2.01 -1.03 4.43
N ASN A 406 -3.02 -0.17 4.61
CA ASN A 406 -4.09 0.01 3.64
C ASN A 406 -3.80 1.19 2.68
N PRO A 407 -3.64 0.97 1.36
CA PRO A 407 -3.34 2.06 0.42
C PRO A 407 -4.50 3.06 0.22
N TYR A 408 -5.72 2.72 0.62
CA TYR A 408 -6.88 3.62 0.61
C TYR A 408 -7.08 4.36 1.94
N SER A 409 -6.24 4.12 2.93
CA SER A 409 -6.29 4.76 4.24
C SER A 409 -4.88 5.12 4.69
N SER A 410 -4.51 6.38 4.51
CA SER A 410 -3.31 6.94 5.14
C SER A 410 -3.72 7.52 6.51
N TRP A 411 -3.56 8.82 6.74
CA TRP A 411 -4.13 9.53 7.91
C TRP A 411 -5.63 9.81 7.78
N LEU A 412 -6.13 9.91 6.55
CA LEU A 412 -7.53 10.10 6.20
C LEU A 412 -7.89 9.15 5.04
N PRO A 413 -9.17 8.79 4.89
CA PRO A 413 -9.63 7.97 3.78
C PRO A 413 -9.37 8.63 2.42
N LEU A 414 -8.97 7.83 1.43
CA LEU A 414 -8.81 8.24 0.04
C LEU A 414 -10.03 7.77 -0.77
N ALA A 415 -11.20 8.31 -0.46
CA ALA A 415 -12.46 7.90 -1.08
C ALA A 415 -12.52 8.28 -2.56
N PHE A 416 -11.81 9.33 -2.99
CA PHE A 416 -11.73 9.73 -4.40
C PHE A 416 -11.22 8.60 -5.30
N TYR A 417 -10.26 7.79 -4.82
CA TYR A 417 -9.64 6.71 -5.58
C TYR A 417 -10.34 5.35 -5.42
N LYS A 418 -11.30 5.25 -4.50
CA LYS A 418 -11.89 3.97 -4.12
C LYS A 418 -12.85 3.48 -5.19
N ASP A 419 -12.36 2.61 -6.05
CA ASP A 419 -13.15 1.81 -6.99
C ASP A 419 -13.87 0.65 -6.27
N SER A 420 -14.55 -0.24 -7.02
CA SER A 420 -15.15 -1.49 -6.55
C SER A 420 -14.11 -2.56 -6.17
N VAL A 421 -13.21 -2.18 -5.25
CA VAL A 421 -12.18 -3.04 -4.65
C VAL A 421 -12.59 -3.34 -3.21
N GLU A 422 -12.76 -4.63 -2.91
CA GLU A 422 -12.92 -5.12 -1.56
C GLU A 422 -11.55 -5.24 -0.90
N ILE A 423 -11.39 -4.68 0.30
CA ILE A 423 -10.12 -4.71 1.04
C ILE A 423 -10.25 -5.77 2.13
N LYS A 424 -9.31 -6.71 2.16
CA LYS A 424 -9.23 -7.76 3.19
C LYS A 424 -7.87 -7.74 3.87
N ASN A 425 -7.86 -7.94 5.18
CA ASN A 425 -6.61 -8.05 5.91
C ASN A 425 -5.97 -9.43 5.67
N LEU A 426 -4.65 -9.45 5.56
CA LEU A 426 -3.83 -10.64 5.52
C LEU A 426 -3.93 -11.30 6.89
N ASN A 427 -4.68 -12.39 6.98
CA ASN A 427 -4.83 -13.17 8.19
C ASN A 427 -4.93 -14.66 7.85
N THR A 428 -5.04 -15.52 8.86
CA THR A 428 -5.15 -16.98 8.68
C THR A 428 -6.36 -17.42 7.83
N LYS A 429 -7.34 -16.53 7.57
CA LYS A 429 -8.49 -16.78 6.71
C LYS A 429 -8.25 -16.49 5.23
N ILE A 430 -7.07 -15.97 4.85
CA ILE A 430 -6.74 -15.67 3.44
C ILE A 430 -6.91 -16.89 2.54
N PHE A 431 -6.62 -18.08 3.03
CA PHE A 431 -6.77 -19.32 2.27
C PHE A 431 -8.23 -19.60 1.93
N SER A 432 -9.15 -19.40 2.88
CA SER A 432 -10.58 -19.53 2.62
C SER A 432 -11.07 -18.50 1.59
N ASP A 433 -10.56 -17.27 1.64
CA ASP A 433 -10.89 -16.21 0.70
C ASP A 433 -10.29 -16.43 -0.70
N LEU A 434 -9.12 -17.07 -0.79
CA LEU A 434 -8.52 -17.50 -2.05
C LEU A 434 -9.35 -18.61 -2.72
N PHE A 435 -10.03 -19.47 -1.96
CA PHE A 435 -10.86 -20.56 -2.50
C PHE A 435 -12.32 -20.18 -2.77
N ASN A 436 -12.94 -19.38 -1.90
CA ASN A 436 -14.39 -19.15 -1.93
C ASN A 436 -14.84 -18.09 -2.95
N THR A 437 -13.92 -17.39 -3.62
CA THR A 437 -14.24 -16.35 -4.61
C THR A 437 -13.53 -16.60 -5.95
N PRO A 438 -13.90 -17.64 -6.72
CA PRO A 438 -13.23 -17.98 -7.98
C PRO A 438 -13.40 -16.91 -9.09
N ASN A 439 -14.46 -16.10 -9.03
CA ASN A 439 -14.78 -15.09 -10.05
C ASN A 439 -14.24 -13.68 -9.71
N GLN A 440 -13.34 -13.56 -8.73
CA GLN A 440 -12.76 -12.28 -8.31
C GLN A 440 -11.25 -12.29 -8.51
N LYS A 441 -10.73 -11.23 -9.13
CA LYS A 441 -9.27 -11.03 -9.22
C LYS A 441 -8.72 -10.66 -7.86
N LYS A 442 -7.64 -11.31 -7.46
CA LYS A 442 -7.02 -11.22 -6.13
C LYS A 442 -5.63 -10.63 -6.26
N TYR A 443 -5.38 -9.61 -5.46
CA TYR A 443 -4.11 -8.89 -5.43
C TYR A 443 -3.61 -8.79 -4.00
N LEU A 444 -2.29 -8.75 -3.82
CA LEU A 444 -1.65 -8.55 -2.54
C LEU A 444 -0.81 -7.28 -2.59
N PHE A 445 -1.04 -6.39 -1.63
CA PHE A 445 -0.33 -5.13 -1.47
C PHE A 445 0.48 -5.15 -0.19
N LEU A 446 1.79 -4.96 -0.31
CA LEU A 446 2.73 -4.98 0.81
C LEU A 446 3.69 -3.78 0.71
N LYS A 447 4.02 -3.19 1.87
CA LYS A 447 5.24 -2.39 2.02
C LYS A 447 6.48 -3.28 2.07
N GLU A 448 7.67 -2.71 1.88
CA GLU A 448 8.92 -3.45 1.96
C GLU A 448 9.12 -4.12 3.33
N SER A 449 8.86 -3.40 4.42
CA SER A 449 8.88 -3.96 5.78
C SER A 449 7.92 -5.15 5.93
N GLU A 450 6.70 -5.04 5.40
CA GLU A 450 5.70 -6.11 5.42
C GLU A 450 6.06 -7.26 4.47
N ARG A 451 6.76 -6.98 3.36
CA ARG A 451 7.28 -7.99 2.43
C ARG A 451 8.30 -8.89 3.10
N ILE A 452 9.19 -8.30 3.92
CA ILE A 452 10.17 -9.02 4.73
C ILE A 452 9.45 -9.86 5.79
N ASP A 453 8.48 -9.29 6.51
CA ASP A 453 7.66 -10.02 7.50
C ASP A 453 6.93 -11.24 6.87
N ASN A 454 6.56 -11.14 5.58
CA ASN A 454 5.81 -12.16 4.85
C ASN A 454 6.67 -12.97 3.84
N GLU A 455 8.00 -12.98 3.98
CA GLU A 455 8.90 -13.62 3.02
C GLU A 455 8.62 -15.13 2.86
N PHE A 456 8.34 -15.84 3.95
CA PHE A 456 7.99 -17.26 3.91
C PHE A 456 6.74 -17.52 3.05
N PHE A 457 5.70 -16.70 3.24
CA PHE A 457 4.44 -16.80 2.48
C PHE A 457 4.69 -16.52 0.98
N LEU A 458 5.45 -15.47 0.67
CA LEU A 458 5.78 -15.10 -0.70
C LEU A 458 6.63 -16.18 -1.39
N ASN A 459 7.60 -16.77 -0.69
CA ASN A 459 8.44 -17.83 -1.24
C ASN A 459 7.65 -19.12 -1.52
N LYS A 460 6.66 -19.45 -0.69
CA LYS A 460 5.83 -20.65 -0.85
C LYS A 460 4.76 -20.50 -1.93
N LEU A 461 4.07 -19.37 -1.97
CA LEU A 461 3.04 -19.12 -2.99
C LEU A 461 3.61 -18.65 -4.32
N ASN A 462 4.81 -18.08 -4.31
CA ASN A 462 5.51 -17.49 -5.45
C ASN A 462 4.58 -16.63 -6.34
N PRO A 463 3.90 -15.62 -5.76
CA PRO A 463 2.96 -14.80 -6.51
C PRO A 463 3.67 -13.93 -7.53
N GLU A 464 2.99 -13.62 -8.64
CA GLU A 464 3.56 -12.81 -9.71
C GLU A 464 3.65 -11.34 -9.28
N LEU A 465 4.85 -10.76 -9.28
CA LEU A 465 5.04 -9.34 -9.00
C LEU A 465 4.59 -8.50 -10.20
N ILE A 466 3.50 -7.74 -10.04
CA ILE A 466 2.93 -6.87 -11.08
C ILE A 466 3.66 -5.52 -11.11
N HIS A 467 3.89 -4.93 -9.93
CA HIS A 467 4.40 -3.57 -9.85
C HIS A 467 5.21 -3.30 -8.59
N THR A 468 6.24 -2.45 -8.73
CA THR A 468 6.94 -1.79 -7.63
C THR A 468 6.70 -0.29 -7.71
N SER A 469 6.38 0.33 -6.57
CA SER A 469 5.97 1.73 -6.52
C SER A 469 7.09 2.70 -6.90
N ILE A 470 8.35 2.31 -6.72
CA ILE A 470 9.54 3.09 -7.09
C ILE A 470 10.46 2.22 -7.96
N ALA A 471 11.02 2.80 -9.02
CA ALA A 471 11.95 2.08 -9.89
C ALA A 471 13.33 1.92 -9.20
N PRO A 472 14.04 0.79 -9.38
CA PRO A 472 15.32 0.53 -8.70
C PRO A 472 16.38 1.62 -8.91
N TRP A 473 16.46 2.22 -10.12
CA TRP A 473 17.40 3.29 -10.41
C TRP A 473 17.08 4.59 -9.64
N GLN A 474 15.80 4.84 -9.32
CA GLN A 474 15.41 5.99 -8.52
C GLN A 474 15.86 5.84 -7.07
N LEU A 475 15.78 4.62 -6.52
CA LEU A 475 16.31 4.29 -5.18
C LEU A 475 17.84 4.48 -5.10
N VAL A 476 18.56 4.23 -6.20
CA VAL A 476 20.01 4.52 -6.26
C VAL A 476 20.30 6.01 -6.19
N LEU A 477 19.51 6.83 -6.90
CA LEU A 477 19.64 8.29 -6.88
C LEU A 477 19.16 8.91 -5.56
N ASP A 478 18.21 8.27 -4.89
CA ASP A 478 17.61 8.81 -3.67
C ASP A 478 18.61 8.98 -2.53
N LYS A 479 19.73 8.24 -2.54
CA LYS A 479 20.88 8.46 -1.64
C LYS A 479 21.39 9.91 -1.62
N TYR A 480 21.12 10.69 -2.67
CA TYR A 480 21.54 12.08 -2.78
C TYR A 480 20.40 13.08 -2.56
N PHE A 481 19.15 12.63 -2.64
CA PHE A 481 17.96 13.49 -2.55
C PHE A 481 17.17 13.29 -1.26
N GLU A 482 17.32 12.14 -0.60
CA GLU A 482 16.68 11.72 0.65
C GLU A 482 15.16 11.96 0.63
N ARG A 483 14.50 11.50 -0.46
CA ARG A 483 13.07 11.74 -0.68
C ARG A 483 12.21 10.51 -0.46
N TYR A 484 12.78 9.30 -0.48
CA TYR A 484 12.05 8.07 -0.24
C TYR A 484 12.43 7.45 1.09
N ASN A 485 11.43 6.87 1.76
CA ASN A 485 11.70 5.91 2.82
C ASN A 485 11.75 4.52 2.18
N HIS A 486 12.93 3.91 2.18
CA HIS A 486 13.15 2.59 1.57
C HIS A 486 12.27 1.49 2.19
N GLU A 487 11.91 1.62 3.47
CA GLU A 487 11.01 0.67 4.17
C GLU A 487 9.53 0.80 3.75
N ASP A 488 9.18 1.91 3.10
CA ASP A 488 7.84 2.24 2.62
C ASP A 488 7.72 2.09 1.09
N VAL A 489 8.67 1.44 0.41
CA VAL A 489 8.48 1.04 -0.99
C VAL A 489 7.37 0.00 -1.05
N PHE A 490 6.44 0.14 -2.00
CA PHE A 490 5.26 -0.73 -2.10
C PHE A 490 5.38 -1.71 -3.27
N TYR A 491 4.82 -2.90 -3.04
CA TYR A 491 4.80 -4.02 -3.96
C TYR A 491 3.37 -4.48 -4.17
N LEU A 492 3.00 -4.66 -5.44
CA LEU A 492 1.71 -5.20 -5.84
C LEU A 492 1.91 -6.54 -6.53
N TYR A 493 1.31 -7.59 -5.97
CA TYR A 493 1.38 -8.95 -6.47
C TYR A 493 0.01 -9.43 -7.00
N SER A 494 0.04 -10.26 -8.04
CA SER A 494 -1.11 -11.03 -8.52
C SER A 494 -1.19 -12.35 -7.77
N LEU A 495 -2.34 -12.64 -7.17
CA LEU A 495 -2.63 -13.95 -6.57
C LEU A 495 -3.46 -14.84 -7.52
N ASN A 496 -3.71 -14.38 -8.75
CA ASN A 496 -4.65 -15.04 -9.68
C ASN A 496 -4.10 -16.34 -10.28
N SER A 497 -2.78 -16.47 -10.38
CA SER A 497 -2.08 -17.64 -10.94
C SER A 497 -1.76 -18.72 -9.90
N ILE A 498 -2.12 -18.50 -8.62
CA ILE A 498 -1.78 -19.41 -7.53
C ILE A 498 -2.62 -20.68 -7.64
N SER A 499 -1.95 -21.82 -7.76
CA SER A 499 -2.58 -23.13 -7.84
C SER A 499 -3.09 -23.59 -6.47
N LYS A 500 -4.16 -24.40 -6.47
CA LYS A 500 -4.62 -25.09 -5.26
C LYS A 500 -3.50 -25.93 -4.63
N GLN A 501 -2.63 -26.54 -5.43
CA GLN A 501 -1.48 -27.33 -4.95
C GLN A 501 -0.44 -26.48 -4.20
N SER A 502 -0.19 -25.24 -4.62
CA SER A 502 0.71 -24.31 -3.91
C SER A 502 0.14 -23.91 -2.55
N ILE A 503 -1.18 -23.76 -2.47
CA ILE A 503 -1.88 -23.47 -1.22
C ILE A 503 -1.89 -24.70 -0.32
N ASP A 504 -2.23 -25.87 -0.84
CA ASP A 504 -2.22 -27.13 -0.11
C ASP A 504 -0.81 -27.44 0.41
N SER A 505 0.25 -27.18 -0.38
CA SER A 505 1.64 -27.30 0.07
C SER A 505 2.01 -26.31 1.18
N LEU A 506 1.48 -25.09 1.15
CA LEU A 506 1.69 -24.11 2.22
C LEU A 506 0.94 -24.52 3.49
N ILE A 507 -0.29 -25.02 3.36
CA ILE A 507 -1.08 -25.60 4.46
C ILE A 507 -0.35 -26.82 5.02
N ASP A 508 0.05 -27.78 4.20
CA ASP A 508 0.82 -28.95 4.60
C ASP A 508 2.14 -28.57 5.26
N CYS A 509 2.82 -27.52 4.81
CA CYS A 509 4.04 -27.02 5.46
C CYS A 509 3.76 -26.32 6.79
N MET A 510 2.59 -25.71 6.95
CA MET A 510 2.13 -25.10 8.21
C MET A 510 1.58 -26.15 9.20
N PHE A 511 1.19 -27.32 8.71
CA PHE A 511 0.48 -28.37 9.46
C PHE A 511 1.11 -29.77 9.35
N SER A 512 2.34 -29.91 8.83
CA SER A 512 2.98 -31.20 8.63
C SER A 512 3.13 -31.93 9.96
N LYS A 513 2.52 -33.11 10.02
CA LYS A 513 2.60 -34.05 11.14
C LYS A 513 4.03 -34.54 11.35
N GLU A 514 4.46 -34.45 12.61
CA GLU A 514 5.34 -35.38 13.32
C GLU A 514 6.79 -35.72 12.90
N ASP A 515 7.38 -35.27 11.78
CA ASP A 515 8.73 -35.78 11.42
C ASP A 515 9.88 -34.77 11.24
N ASP A 516 9.78 -33.49 11.63
CA ASP A 516 10.93 -32.57 11.45
C ASP A 516 11.11 -31.49 12.53
N PHE A 517 10.74 -31.76 13.78
CA PHE A 517 11.18 -30.90 14.88
C PHE A 517 12.55 -31.35 15.38
N LYS A 518 13.60 -31.06 14.62
CA LYS A 518 14.98 -31.20 15.09
C LYS A 518 15.42 -29.91 15.77
N VAL A 519 16.19 -30.06 16.85
CA VAL A 519 16.87 -28.92 17.45
C VAL A 519 18.13 -28.66 16.64
N SER A 520 18.21 -27.47 16.03
CA SER A 520 19.42 -27.05 15.30
C SER A 520 20.35 -26.32 16.26
N ILE A 521 21.58 -26.80 16.36
CA ILE A 521 22.63 -26.22 17.19
C ILE A 521 23.70 -25.62 16.28
N PHE A 522 24.10 -24.38 16.59
CA PHE A 522 25.10 -23.63 15.83
C PHE A 522 26.30 -23.27 16.72
N SER A 523 27.50 -23.32 16.17
CA SER A 523 28.72 -22.90 16.90
C SER A 523 28.80 -21.39 17.13
N GLU A 524 28.07 -20.58 16.33
CA GLU A 524 28.08 -19.12 16.40
C GLU A 524 26.71 -18.55 16.82
N CYS A 525 26.71 -17.28 17.23
CA CYS A 525 25.48 -16.53 17.50
C CYS A 525 24.68 -16.26 16.20
N ASN A 526 23.42 -15.86 16.36
CA ASN A 526 22.55 -15.41 15.26
C ASN A 526 22.22 -16.50 14.22
N PHE A 527 22.27 -17.78 14.60
CA PHE A 527 21.93 -18.92 13.72
C PHE A 527 22.73 -18.95 12.40
N GLN A 528 23.97 -18.42 12.40
CA GLN A 528 24.79 -18.38 11.18
C GLN A 528 25.31 -19.78 10.81
N SER A 529 25.09 -20.18 9.56
CA SER A 529 25.58 -21.45 9.00
C SER A 529 26.75 -21.21 8.05
N ASN A 530 27.92 -21.77 8.35
CA ASN A 530 29.07 -21.82 7.46
C ASN A 530 29.57 -23.28 7.33
N SER A 531 30.02 -23.66 6.13
CA SER A 531 30.36 -25.01 5.68
C SER A 531 31.30 -25.84 6.59
N GLU A 532 31.10 -27.17 6.53
CA GLU A 532 31.80 -28.29 7.17
C GLU A 532 31.95 -28.23 8.71
N GLY A 533 30.92 -28.74 9.38
CA GLY A 533 31.00 -29.24 10.77
C GLY A 533 30.66 -28.26 11.88
N ARG A 534 30.00 -27.13 11.59
CA ARG A 534 29.66 -26.09 12.59
C ARG A 534 28.17 -25.97 12.94
N THR A 535 27.33 -26.80 12.34
CA THR A 535 25.90 -26.92 12.64
C THR A 535 25.53 -28.40 12.73
N ILE A 536 24.64 -28.74 13.66
CA ILE A 536 24.09 -30.09 13.80
C ILE A 536 22.60 -30.02 14.09
N GLU A 537 21.85 -30.96 13.52
CA GLU A 537 20.44 -31.17 13.82
C GLU A 537 20.29 -32.44 14.66
N LEU A 538 19.57 -32.32 15.77
CA LEU A 538 19.38 -33.40 16.73
C LEU A 538 17.90 -33.72 16.92
N ASP A 539 17.58 -35.01 16.91
CA ASP A 539 16.28 -35.54 17.29
C ASP A 539 16.08 -35.50 18.82
N SER A 540 14.91 -35.94 19.30
CA SER A 540 14.70 -36.14 20.74
C SER A 540 15.64 -37.23 21.28
N GLY A 541 16.32 -36.97 22.39
CA GLY A 541 17.33 -37.88 22.91
C GLY A 541 18.22 -37.24 23.98
N THR A 542 19.15 -38.03 24.50
CA THR A 542 20.21 -37.51 25.40
C THR A 542 21.54 -37.66 24.68
N TYR A 543 22.27 -36.55 24.58
CA TYR A 543 23.52 -36.45 23.83
C TYR A 543 24.63 -35.96 24.76
N THR A 544 25.77 -36.62 24.70
CA THR A 544 27.02 -36.14 25.25
C THR A 544 27.78 -35.33 24.20
N PHE A 545 28.80 -34.58 24.63
CA PHE A 545 29.65 -33.86 23.69
C PHE A 545 30.34 -34.78 22.67
N GLU A 546 30.74 -35.99 23.09
CA GLU A 546 31.31 -37.01 22.20
C GLU A 546 30.31 -37.46 21.13
N ASP A 547 29.02 -37.54 21.45
CA ASP A 547 27.96 -37.84 20.48
C ASP A 547 27.80 -36.73 19.43
N LEU A 548 27.97 -35.46 19.83
CA LEU A 548 27.91 -34.32 18.92
C LEU A 548 29.10 -34.33 17.95
N GLN A 549 30.31 -34.61 18.45
CA GLN A 549 31.53 -34.71 17.63
C GLN A 549 31.45 -35.87 16.64
N ASN A 550 30.98 -37.05 17.06
CA ASN A 550 30.80 -38.22 16.20
C ASN A 550 29.78 -38.00 15.07
N ARG A 551 28.85 -37.05 15.25
CA ARG A 551 27.86 -36.64 14.25
C ARG A 551 28.29 -35.42 13.42
N GLY A 552 29.54 -34.98 13.55
CA GLY A 552 30.14 -33.94 12.72
C GLY A 552 30.09 -32.52 13.28
N PHE A 553 29.71 -32.32 14.55
CA PHE A 553 29.83 -31.01 15.22
C PHE A 553 31.27 -30.82 15.74
N ALA A 554 32.09 -30.10 14.97
CA ALA A 554 33.51 -29.90 15.19
C ALA A 554 33.84 -28.73 16.15
N ALA A 555 32.84 -28.04 16.68
CA ALA A 555 33.02 -26.94 17.62
C ALA A 555 32.97 -27.43 19.08
N ASP A 556 33.79 -26.81 19.93
CA ASP A 556 33.82 -26.98 21.39
C ASP A 556 32.81 -26.10 22.13
N VAL A 557 32.10 -25.23 21.38
CA VAL A 557 31.11 -24.30 21.91
C VAL A 557 29.78 -24.32 21.18
N ILE A 558 28.70 -24.08 21.91
CA ILE A 558 27.37 -23.77 21.35
C ILE A 558 27.16 -22.26 21.38
N GLY A 559 27.01 -21.64 20.22
CA GLY A 559 26.77 -20.21 20.05
C GLY A 559 25.28 -19.84 20.06
N SER A 560 24.44 -20.63 19.40
CA SER A 560 22.98 -20.44 19.38
C SER A 560 22.24 -21.77 19.17
N ILE A 561 20.98 -21.81 19.61
CA ILE A 561 20.13 -23.01 19.55
C ILE A 561 18.76 -22.62 19.01
N MET A 562 18.31 -23.27 17.95
CA MET A 562 16.96 -23.13 17.43
C MET A 562 16.09 -24.26 17.98
N ILE A 563 15.08 -23.89 18.77
CA ILE A 563 14.16 -24.82 19.43
C ILE A 563 12.77 -24.61 18.83
N PRO A 564 12.28 -25.56 18.02
CA PRO A 564 10.91 -25.52 17.52
C PRO A 564 9.86 -25.56 18.64
N GLU A 565 8.68 -25.00 18.40
CA GLU A 565 7.60 -24.96 19.40
C GLU A 565 7.10 -26.36 19.79
N GLY A 566 7.27 -26.73 21.06
CA GLY A 566 6.84 -28.03 21.62
C GLY A 566 7.99 -28.94 22.06
N LEU A 567 9.24 -28.50 21.90
CA LEU A 567 10.43 -29.18 22.43
C LEU A 567 11.04 -28.41 23.59
N LYS A 568 11.60 -29.15 24.53
CA LYS A 568 12.40 -28.63 25.63
C LYS A 568 13.82 -29.17 25.51
N VAL A 569 14.79 -28.28 25.62
CA VAL A 569 16.22 -28.61 25.65
C VAL A 569 16.76 -28.31 27.04
N SER A 570 17.31 -29.32 27.69
CA SER A 570 17.90 -29.23 29.02
C SER A 570 19.41 -29.49 28.92
N ILE A 571 20.22 -28.49 29.24
CA ILE A 571 21.68 -28.56 29.18
C ILE A 571 22.22 -28.63 30.61
N LYS A 572 22.90 -29.72 30.94
CA LYS A 572 23.49 -29.94 32.27
C LYS A 572 25.02 -29.92 32.18
N ASN A 573 25.66 -28.98 32.87
CA ASN A 573 27.12 -28.88 32.98
C ASN A 573 27.53 -28.90 34.47
N GLY A 574 28.05 -30.03 34.96
CA GLY A 574 28.33 -30.22 36.38
C GLY A 574 27.07 -30.14 37.26
N GLU A 575 27.05 -29.19 38.21
CA GLU A 575 25.87 -28.90 39.08
C GLU A 575 24.88 -27.91 38.44
N ASN A 576 25.23 -27.26 37.34
CA ASN A 576 24.39 -26.25 36.68
C ASN A 576 23.45 -26.91 35.65
N LEU A 577 22.18 -26.50 35.67
CA LEU A 577 21.14 -26.95 34.75
C LEU A 577 20.47 -25.74 34.08
N LEU A 578 20.41 -25.76 32.75
CA LEU A 578 19.72 -24.76 31.95
C LEU A 578 18.61 -25.42 31.13
N ASP A 579 17.37 -25.02 31.40
CA ASP A 579 16.19 -25.47 30.67
C ASP A 579 15.74 -24.40 29.67
N LEU A 580 15.60 -24.80 28.40
CA LEU A 580 15.23 -23.94 27.29
C LEU A 580 13.98 -24.47 26.61
N ASN A 581 12.96 -23.62 26.48
CA ASN A 581 11.70 -23.92 25.76
C ASN A 581 11.44 -22.96 24.59
N LYS A 582 12.45 -22.14 24.24
CA LYS A 582 12.44 -21.18 23.12
C LYS A 582 13.83 -21.08 22.52
N SER A 583 13.91 -20.77 21.23
CA SER A 583 15.17 -20.52 20.52
C SER A 583 16.01 -19.44 21.20
N VAL A 584 17.31 -19.70 21.33
CA VAL A 584 18.29 -18.83 21.97
C VAL A 584 19.25 -18.28 20.92
N PHE A 585 19.19 -16.97 20.72
CA PHE A 585 19.93 -16.25 19.69
C PHE A 585 21.44 -16.14 19.97
N CYS A 586 21.81 -16.11 21.25
CA CYS A 586 23.19 -16.16 21.73
C CYS A 586 23.23 -16.82 23.10
N MET A 587 24.00 -17.90 23.24
CA MET A 587 24.20 -18.57 24.52
C MET A 587 25.01 -17.70 25.49
N ASN A 588 24.61 -17.72 26.76
CA ASN A 588 25.33 -17.06 27.85
C ASN A 588 26.76 -17.68 27.97
N PRO A 589 27.84 -16.88 28.09
CA PRO A 589 29.21 -17.37 28.25
C PRO A 589 29.42 -18.54 29.22
N GLU A 590 28.63 -18.61 30.31
CA GLU A 590 28.70 -19.70 31.31
C GLU A 590 28.24 -21.07 30.79
N TYR A 591 27.47 -21.11 29.71
CA TYR A 591 26.90 -22.32 29.10
C TYR A 591 27.37 -22.56 27.66
N LYS A 592 28.38 -21.79 27.22
CA LYS A 592 28.97 -21.94 25.88
C LYS A 592 29.84 -23.18 25.77
N ASP A 593 30.61 -23.50 26.81
CA ASP A 593 31.49 -24.67 26.85
C ASP A 593 30.67 -25.94 27.13
N VAL A 594 30.63 -26.82 26.14
CA VAL A 594 29.84 -28.06 26.18
C VAL A 594 30.68 -29.31 26.42
N THR A 595 32.00 -29.18 26.60
CA THR A 595 32.93 -30.32 26.69
C THR A 595 32.60 -31.33 27.80
N ASN A 596 31.94 -30.88 28.89
CA ASN A 596 31.45 -31.71 30.00
C ASN A 596 29.92 -31.69 30.16
N SER A 597 29.18 -31.25 29.13
CA SER A 597 27.74 -31.08 29.19
C SER A 597 26.96 -32.30 28.69
N ILE A 598 25.81 -32.58 29.33
CA ILE A 598 24.80 -33.51 28.83
C ILE A 598 23.64 -32.68 28.30
N LEU A 599 23.29 -32.87 27.03
CA LEU A 599 22.19 -32.21 26.36
C LEU A 599 21.02 -33.18 26.23
N LYS A 600 19.91 -32.89 26.88
CA LYS A 600 18.68 -33.69 26.82
C LYS A 600 17.62 -32.92 26.04
N ILE A 601 17.13 -33.52 24.95
CA ILE A 601 16.01 -33.03 24.15
C ILE A 601 14.82 -33.92 24.46
N GLU A 602 13.78 -33.33 25.01
CA GLU A 602 12.55 -34.04 25.35
C GLU A 602 11.34 -33.25 24.83
N HIS A 603 10.26 -33.98 24.52
CA HIS A 603 8.99 -33.34 24.24
C HIS A 603 8.49 -32.65 25.52
N ASP A 604 8.06 -31.40 25.39
CA ASP A 604 7.38 -30.74 26.48
C ASP A 604 6.13 -31.55 26.82
N SER A 605 6.00 -31.98 28.07
CA SER A 605 4.97 -32.93 28.54
C SER A 605 3.55 -32.36 28.53
N THR A 606 3.38 -31.17 27.98
CA THR A 606 2.11 -30.68 27.42
C THR A 606 1.83 -31.34 26.06
N VAL A 607 1.68 -32.66 26.07
CA VAL A 607 1.50 -33.47 24.85
C VAL A 607 0.26 -33.00 24.08
N LYS A 608 0.47 -32.55 22.84
CA LYS A 608 -0.59 -32.25 21.86
C LYS A 608 -1.21 -33.58 21.42
N VAL A 609 -2.36 -33.93 21.99
CA VAL A 609 -3.11 -35.15 21.63
C VAL A 609 -4.23 -34.85 20.63
N ALA A 610 -4.84 -33.66 20.73
CA ALA A 610 -5.85 -33.20 19.81
C ALA A 610 -5.66 -31.72 19.47
N VAL A 611 -5.96 -31.35 18.21
CA VAL A 611 -6.02 -29.95 17.76
C VAL A 611 -7.43 -29.66 17.28
N LEU A 612 -8.04 -28.64 17.86
CA LEU A 612 -9.40 -28.19 17.56
C LEU A 612 -9.36 -26.93 16.70
N PHE A 613 -10.28 -26.82 15.73
CA PHE A 613 -10.35 -25.70 14.80
C PHE A 613 -11.77 -25.14 14.69
N GLN A 614 -11.89 -23.81 14.73
CA GLN A 614 -13.18 -23.13 14.59
C GLN A 614 -13.78 -23.26 13.19
N ASP A 615 -12.95 -23.35 12.15
CA ASP A 615 -13.39 -23.44 10.74
C ASP A 615 -13.06 -24.81 10.15
N ILE A 616 -13.74 -25.20 9.07
CA ILE A 616 -13.47 -26.45 8.33
C ILE A 616 -12.06 -26.44 7.72
N ALA A 617 -11.61 -27.61 7.25
CA ALA A 617 -10.31 -27.81 6.63
C ALA A 617 -9.12 -27.41 7.53
N TYR A 618 -9.30 -27.47 8.86
CA TYR A 618 -8.27 -27.16 9.86
C TYR A 618 -7.88 -25.67 9.87
N LEU A 619 -8.87 -24.80 9.64
CA LEU A 619 -8.68 -23.36 9.56
C LEU A 619 -9.28 -22.64 10.78
N GLY A 620 -9.05 -21.33 10.88
CA GLY A 620 -9.57 -20.50 11.96
C GLY A 620 -8.71 -20.53 13.24
N GLU A 621 -9.27 -20.05 14.34
CA GLU A 621 -8.61 -20.08 15.65
C GLU A 621 -8.49 -21.53 16.12
N ARG A 622 -7.31 -21.89 16.67
CA ARG A 622 -6.96 -23.28 16.99
C ARG A 622 -6.53 -23.44 18.42
N VAL A 623 -6.81 -24.62 18.96
CA VAL A 623 -6.49 -24.97 20.35
C VAL A 623 -5.89 -26.36 20.43
N PHE A 624 -4.82 -26.47 21.21
CA PHE A 624 -4.14 -27.71 21.48
C PHE A 624 -4.64 -28.29 22.81
N LEU A 625 -5.04 -29.55 22.80
CA LEU A 625 -5.50 -30.29 23.97
C LEU A 625 -4.60 -31.51 24.19
N GLY A 626 -4.35 -31.81 25.46
CA GLY A 626 -3.75 -33.08 25.89
C GLY A 626 -4.83 -34.10 26.24
N GLU A 627 -4.41 -35.22 26.84
CA GLU A 627 -5.32 -36.19 27.45
C GLU A 627 -6.05 -35.55 28.64
N GLY A 628 -7.39 -35.66 28.69
CA GLY A 628 -8.18 -35.03 29.74
C GLY A 628 -9.63 -34.72 29.35
N GLU A 629 -10.38 -34.18 30.29
CA GLU A 629 -11.76 -33.71 30.11
C GLU A 629 -11.81 -32.18 30.14
N TYR A 630 -12.46 -31.59 29.15
CA TYR A 630 -12.53 -30.14 28.95
C TYR A 630 -14.00 -29.71 28.83
N ASP A 631 -14.46 -28.94 29.80
CA ASP A 631 -15.80 -28.32 29.79
C ASP A 631 -15.82 -27.04 28.94
N SER A 632 -17.02 -26.53 28.63
CA SER A 632 -17.20 -25.31 27.83
C SER A 632 -16.46 -24.10 28.39
N LYS A 633 -16.39 -23.97 29.73
CA LYS A 633 -15.68 -22.88 30.41
C LYS A 633 -14.17 -22.97 30.22
N THR A 634 -13.62 -24.17 30.22
CA THR A 634 -12.19 -24.42 30.00
C THR A 634 -11.85 -24.18 28.54
N LEU A 635 -12.66 -24.66 27.61
CA LEU A 635 -12.51 -24.43 26.16
C LEU A 635 -12.57 -22.94 25.81
N GLU A 636 -13.49 -22.18 26.41
CA GLU A 636 -13.62 -20.74 26.19
C GLU A 636 -12.39 -19.96 26.66
N LYS A 637 -11.79 -20.34 27.79
CA LYS A 637 -10.55 -19.71 28.30
C LYS A 637 -9.35 -19.90 27.39
N ILE A 638 -9.36 -20.98 26.62
CA ILE A 638 -8.28 -21.33 25.68
C ILE A 638 -8.67 -21.04 24.22
N SER A 639 -9.74 -20.26 23.98
CA SER A 639 -10.16 -19.73 22.66
C SER A 639 -11.15 -20.53 21.79
N ILE A 640 -11.68 -21.68 22.22
CA ILE A 640 -12.82 -22.31 21.53
C ILE A 640 -14.10 -22.00 22.29
N LYS A 641 -14.98 -21.19 21.69
CA LYS A 641 -16.32 -20.93 22.24
C LYS A 641 -17.18 -22.18 22.13
N LYS A 642 -18.13 -22.32 23.06
CA LYS A 642 -19.19 -23.33 22.97
C LYS A 642 -19.84 -23.31 21.59
N ASN A 643 -20.07 -24.49 21.00
CA ASN A 643 -20.72 -24.65 19.70
C ASN A 643 -19.97 -23.98 18.54
N ASN A 644 -18.64 -23.91 18.61
CA ASN A 644 -17.81 -23.26 17.58
C ASN A 644 -16.62 -24.15 17.17
N LEU A 645 -16.90 -25.43 16.89
CA LEU A 645 -15.92 -26.43 16.46
C LEU A 645 -16.36 -27.00 15.12
N SER A 646 -15.49 -26.91 14.10
CA SER A 646 -15.79 -27.32 12.73
C SER A 646 -14.86 -28.39 12.16
N SER A 647 -13.63 -28.51 12.67
CA SER A 647 -12.72 -29.61 12.32
C SER A 647 -11.76 -29.94 13.46
N LEU A 648 -11.15 -31.12 13.42
CA LEU A 648 -10.19 -31.55 14.44
C LEU A 648 -9.15 -32.54 13.89
N ILE A 649 -7.95 -32.49 14.46
CA ILE A 649 -6.83 -33.42 14.22
C ILE A 649 -6.56 -34.22 15.48
N LEU A 650 -6.29 -35.52 15.35
CA LEU A 650 -5.99 -36.42 16.47
C LEU A 650 -4.69 -37.18 16.25
N SER A 651 -3.90 -37.30 17.31
CA SER A 651 -2.71 -38.16 17.33
C SER A 651 -3.09 -39.65 17.30
N GLU A 652 -2.25 -40.47 16.69
CA GLU A 652 -2.50 -41.89 16.54
C GLU A 652 -2.63 -42.60 17.90
N GLY A 653 -3.60 -43.51 18.04
CA GLY A 653 -3.86 -44.23 19.29
C GLY A 653 -4.76 -43.51 20.30
N PHE A 654 -5.28 -42.33 19.98
CA PHE A 654 -6.22 -41.56 20.81
C PHE A 654 -7.60 -41.40 20.16
N GLU A 655 -8.61 -41.16 20.98
CA GLU A 655 -9.96 -40.80 20.55
C GLU A 655 -10.43 -39.53 21.27
N ALA A 656 -11.12 -38.65 20.53
CA ALA A 656 -11.88 -37.54 21.07
C ALA A 656 -13.35 -37.92 21.16
N VAL A 657 -13.97 -37.71 22.32
CA VAL A 657 -15.41 -37.82 22.49
C VAL A 657 -15.98 -36.41 22.62
N LEU A 658 -16.74 -35.98 21.61
CA LEU A 658 -17.40 -34.68 21.55
C LEU A 658 -18.80 -34.80 22.14
N TYR A 659 -19.20 -33.90 23.03
CA TYR A 659 -20.52 -33.91 23.67
C TYR A 659 -21.32 -32.65 23.34
N GLU A 660 -22.62 -32.83 23.12
CA GLU A 660 -23.57 -31.73 22.86
C GLU A 660 -23.80 -30.85 24.11
N LYS A 661 -23.53 -31.38 25.32
CA LYS A 661 -23.67 -30.67 26.59
C LYS A 661 -22.38 -30.78 27.43
N ASP A 662 -22.29 -29.96 28.46
CA ASP A 662 -21.24 -30.07 29.48
C ASP A 662 -21.42 -31.35 30.33
N SER A 663 -20.39 -31.68 31.12
CA SER A 663 -20.39 -32.85 32.03
C SER A 663 -20.54 -34.20 31.33
N ALA A 664 -20.10 -34.30 30.07
CA ALA A 664 -20.18 -35.52 29.27
C ALA A 664 -21.61 -36.06 29.07
N GLU A 665 -22.60 -35.16 29.04
CA GLU A 665 -24.02 -35.49 28.84
C GLU A 665 -24.51 -35.20 27.41
N GLY A 666 -25.69 -35.73 27.05
CA GLY A 666 -26.32 -35.50 25.75
C GLY A 666 -25.87 -36.47 24.65
N LYS A 667 -26.11 -36.09 23.38
CA LYS A 667 -25.56 -36.87 22.25
C LYS A 667 -24.04 -36.78 22.28
N ARG A 668 -23.37 -37.81 21.80
CA ARG A 668 -21.91 -37.85 21.67
C ARG A 668 -21.46 -38.30 20.28
N LEU A 669 -20.35 -37.73 19.79
CA LEU A 669 -19.62 -38.20 18.62
C LEU A 669 -18.23 -38.67 19.05
N VAL A 670 -17.88 -39.92 18.73
CA VAL A 670 -16.54 -40.45 18.97
C VAL A 670 -15.72 -40.32 17.70
N VAL A 671 -14.60 -39.60 17.81
CA VAL A 671 -13.71 -39.30 16.70
C VAL A 671 -12.37 -39.99 16.97
N ARG A 672 -11.94 -40.83 16.03
CA ARG A 672 -10.75 -41.69 16.15
C ARG A 672 -9.68 -41.44 15.07
N ARG A 673 -9.93 -40.45 14.23
CA ARG A 673 -9.09 -39.99 13.12
C ARG A 673 -9.37 -38.53 12.87
N ASP A 674 -8.52 -37.86 12.11
CA ASP A 674 -8.77 -36.48 11.72
C ASP A 674 -10.11 -36.34 10.99
N ILE A 675 -10.81 -35.26 11.29
CA ILE A 675 -12.02 -34.85 10.59
C ILE A 675 -11.78 -33.44 10.08
N ASN A 676 -11.69 -33.31 8.75
CA ASN A 676 -11.54 -32.02 8.09
C ASN A 676 -12.84 -31.21 8.05
N ASP A 677 -14.00 -31.86 8.20
CA ASP A 677 -15.30 -31.20 8.17
C ASP A 677 -16.33 -31.98 9.01
N LEU A 678 -16.69 -31.43 10.18
CA LEU A 678 -17.70 -32.01 11.06
C LEU A 678 -19.12 -31.97 10.49
N ASN A 679 -19.38 -31.24 9.39
CA ASN A 679 -20.67 -31.32 8.69
C ASN A 679 -20.90 -32.73 8.13
N GLN A 680 -19.84 -33.45 7.73
CA GLN A 680 -19.95 -34.84 7.26
C GLN A 680 -20.48 -35.79 8.34
N ALA A 681 -20.23 -35.47 9.61
CA ALA A 681 -20.72 -36.22 10.76
C ALA A 681 -22.03 -35.64 11.35
N SER A 682 -22.65 -34.65 10.69
CA SER A 682 -23.80 -33.88 11.21
C SER A 682 -23.55 -33.30 12.62
N TRP A 683 -22.31 -32.90 12.90
CA TRP A 683 -21.85 -32.49 14.24
C TRP A 683 -21.20 -31.09 14.26
N ASN A 684 -21.26 -30.37 13.15
CA ASN A 684 -20.67 -29.04 13.05
C ASN A 684 -21.29 -28.09 14.08
N ASN A 685 -20.45 -27.37 14.82
CA ASN A 685 -20.88 -26.41 15.84
C ASN A 685 -21.81 -27.00 16.93
N ALA A 686 -21.76 -28.31 17.16
CA ALA A 686 -22.57 -28.99 18.17
C ALA A 686 -21.81 -29.24 19.49
N THR A 687 -20.49 -29.10 19.51
CA THR A 687 -19.66 -29.47 20.66
C THR A 687 -19.69 -28.43 21.77
N ALA A 688 -20.10 -28.85 22.97
CA ALA A 688 -20.05 -28.07 24.21
C ALA A 688 -18.91 -28.50 25.12
N SER A 689 -18.61 -29.80 25.20
CA SER A 689 -17.48 -30.33 25.97
C SER A 689 -16.79 -31.48 25.22
N ILE A 690 -15.53 -31.77 25.60
CA ILE A 690 -14.70 -32.78 24.93
C ILE A 690 -13.89 -33.61 25.93
N THR A 691 -13.83 -34.91 25.70
CA THR A 691 -12.93 -35.83 26.41
C THR A 691 -11.91 -36.39 25.43
N ILE A 692 -10.62 -36.24 25.73
CA ILE A 692 -9.52 -36.84 24.98
C ILE A 692 -8.94 -37.99 25.80
N ARG A 693 -8.90 -39.20 25.23
CA ARG A 693 -8.40 -40.40 25.90
C ARG A 693 -7.77 -41.39 24.93
N LYS A 694 -7.00 -42.35 25.43
CA LYS A 694 -6.48 -43.46 24.61
C LYS A 694 -7.64 -44.27 24.00
N ALA A 695 -7.52 -44.61 22.72
CA ALA A 695 -8.50 -45.42 22.02
C ALA A 695 -8.56 -46.82 22.65
N GLN A 696 -9.73 -47.24 23.12
CA GLN A 696 -9.92 -48.60 23.62
C GLN A 696 -9.82 -49.60 22.45
N LYS A 697 -8.90 -50.56 22.58
CA LYS A 697 -8.80 -51.72 21.68
C LYS A 697 -9.92 -52.69 22.04
N GLU A 698 -11.00 -52.75 21.27
CA GLU A 698 -11.94 -53.88 21.42
C GLU A 698 -12.83 -54.14 20.19
N ASP A 699 -13.03 -55.44 19.97
CA ASP A 699 -13.90 -56.20 19.07
C ASP A 699 -14.61 -55.48 17.92
N LYS A 700 -14.14 -55.74 16.69
CA LYS A 700 -14.78 -55.35 15.44
C LYS A 700 -16.09 -56.11 15.22
N ASN A 701 -17.16 -55.69 15.90
CA ASN A 701 -18.52 -56.20 15.70
C ASN A 701 -19.28 -55.45 14.59
N TYR A 702 -18.57 -54.94 13.58
CA TYR A 702 -19.13 -54.11 12.52
C TYR A 702 -18.53 -54.46 11.15
N VAL A 703 -19.25 -54.08 10.10
CA VAL A 703 -18.87 -54.28 8.69
C VAL A 703 -18.95 -52.93 7.99
N TYR A 704 -17.99 -52.67 7.10
CA TYR A 704 -17.98 -51.46 6.28
C TYR A 704 -18.69 -51.72 4.96
N VAL A 705 -19.51 -50.78 4.51
CA VAL A 705 -20.19 -50.80 3.22
C VAL A 705 -19.89 -49.52 2.44
N ASP A 706 -19.87 -49.62 1.12
CA ASP A 706 -19.58 -48.52 0.19
C ASP A 706 -20.47 -48.57 -1.05
N PHE A 707 -20.63 -47.40 -1.66
CA PHE A 707 -21.37 -47.14 -2.90
C PHE A 707 -20.42 -47.05 -4.11
N ASP A 708 -19.09 -47.03 -3.90
CA ASP A 708 -18.09 -47.12 -4.96
C ASP A 708 -16.89 -47.98 -4.55
N CYS A 709 -16.62 -49.05 -5.30
CA CYS A 709 -15.49 -49.95 -5.14
C CYS A 709 -14.11 -49.26 -5.25
N ASN A 710 -14.01 -48.13 -5.94
CA ASN A 710 -12.74 -47.47 -6.28
C ASN A 710 -12.30 -46.38 -5.30
N THR A 711 -13.15 -45.98 -4.34
CA THR A 711 -12.78 -44.95 -3.37
C THR A 711 -12.17 -45.57 -2.11
N LYS A 712 -11.07 -44.98 -1.60
CA LYS A 712 -10.47 -45.40 -0.30
C LYS A 712 -11.23 -44.84 0.92
N ASN A 713 -12.34 -44.13 0.70
CA ASN A 713 -13.12 -43.46 1.73
C ASN A 713 -14.43 -44.21 1.97
N MET A 714 -14.40 -45.18 2.87
CA MET A 714 -15.61 -45.92 3.31
C MET A 714 -16.60 -44.98 4.00
N LEU A 715 -17.84 -44.92 3.51
CA LEU A 715 -18.82 -43.92 3.96
C LEU A 715 -19.84 -44.43 4.98
N THR A 716 -19.97 -45.72 5.30
CA THR A 716 -20.88 -46.17 6.38
C THR A 716 -20.42 -47.48 7.03
N TYR A 717 -20.59 -47.60 8.35
CA TYR A 717 -20.41 -48.86 9.09
C TYR A 717 -21.74 -49.37 9.63
N LEU A 718 -21.94 -50.69 9.57
CA LEU A 718 -23.11 -51.37 10.12
C LEU A 718 -22.67 -52.34 11.20
N GLU A 719 -23.29 -52.24 12.38
CA GLU A 719 -23.04 -53.15 13.51
C GLU A 719 -23.74 -54.50 13.29
N LYS A 720 -23.36 -55.52 14.07
CA LYS A 720 -24.07 -56.81 14.11
C LYS A 720 -25.59 -56.59 14.28
N GLY A 721 -26.39 -57.13 13.36
CA GLY A 721 -27.83 -56.89 13.35
C GLY A 721 -28.51 -57.37 12.08
N ARG A 722 -29.83 -57.18 12.04
CA ARG A 722 -30.67 -57.45 10.87
C ARG A 722 -31.22 -56.13 10.35
N TYR A 723 -31.00 -55.83 9.07
CA TYR A 723 -31.35 -54.56 8.46
C TYR A 723 -32.29 -54.78 7.28
N ASN A 724 -33.54 -54.35 7.41
CA ASN A 724 -34.46 -54.24 6.27
C ASN A 724 -34.29 -52.87 5.59
N LEU A 725 -34.99 -52.64 4.47
CA LEU A 725 -34.81 -51.43 3.68
C LEU A 725 -35.00 -50.11 4.47
N PRO A 726 -36.07 -49.92 5.28
CA PRO A 726 -36.20 -48.71 6.09
C PRO A 726 -35.04 -48.48 7.07
N MET A 727 -34.47 -49.55 7.62
CA MET A 727 -33.32 -49.46 8.51
C MET A 727 -32.05 -49.09 7.75
N LEU A 728 -31.84 -49.62 6.54
CA LEU A 728 -30.72 -49.24 5.67
C LEU A 728 -30.82 -47.78 5.22
N GLU A 729 -32.02 -47.33 4.83
CA GLU A 729 -32.28 -45.93 4.44
C GLU A 729 -32.00 -44.96 5.60
N SER A 730 -32.36 -45.34 6.84
CA SER A 730 -32.03 -44.54 8.04
C SER A 730 -30.52 -44.41 8.31
N LYS A 731 -29.71 -45.28 7.70
CA LYS A 731 -28.25 -45.27 7.76
C LYS A 731 -27.61 -44.67 6.50
N GLY A 732 -28.42 -44.09 5.60
CA GLY A 732 -27.95 -43.46 4.37
C GLY A 732 -27.70 -44.42 3.21
N ILE A 733 -28.10 -45.70 3.34
CA ILE A 733 -27.95 -46.72 2.30
C ILE A 733 -29.29 -46.86 1.57
N LYS A 734 -29.34 -46.48 0.29
CA LYS A 734 -30.56 -46.60 -0.51
C LYS A 734 -30.76 -48.03 -1.00
N ASN A 735 -31.98 -48.32 -1.44
CA ASN A 735 -32.27 -49.58 -2.13
C ASN A 735 -31.34 -49.75 -3.34
N ASP A 736 -30.75 -50.94 -3.49
CA ASP A 736 -29.97 -51.31 -4.67
C ASP A 736 -28.76 -50.40 -4.94
N ASP A 737 -28.14 -49.84 -3.88
CA ASP A 737 -27.06 -48.85 -3.99
C ASP A 737 -25.69 -49.39 -3.51
N LEU A 738 -25.67 -50.60 -2.94
CA LEU A 738 -24.46 -51.21 -2.37
C LEU A 738 -23.53 -51.77 -3.46
N SER A 739 -22.28 -51.31 -3.47
CA SER A 739 -21.27 -51.70 -4.45
C SER A 739 -20.00 -52.34 -3.87
N ALA A 740 -19.67 -52.08 -2.60
CA ALA A 740 -18.56 -52.77 -1.94
C ALA A 740 -18.84 -53.04 -0.46
N ILE A 741 -18.23 -54.10 0.06
CA ILE A 741 -18.34 -54.48 1.46
C ILE A 741 -17.00 -54.98 2.00
N LYS A 742 -16.65 -54.58 3.22
CA LYS A 742 -15.48 -55.09 3.94
C LYS A 742 -15.89 -55.69 5.27
N VAL A 743 -15.86 -57.01 5.29
CA VAL A 743 -16.22 -57.85 6.43
C VAL A 743 -14.94 -58.27 7.16
N ASP A 744 -14.93 -58.14 8.48
CA ASP A 744 -13.85 -58.68 9.32
C ASP A 744 -13.84 -60.22 9.31
N GLU A 745 -12.69 -60.84 9.55
CA GLU A 745 -12.54 -62.31 9.54
C GLU A 745 -13.43 -63.03 10.57
N SER A 746 -13.80 -62.32 11.65
CA SER A 746 -14.67 -62.85 12.71
C SER A 746 -16.17 -62.71 12.41
N MET A 747 -16.55 -62.08 11.29
CA MET A 747 -17.93 -61.74 10.95
C MET A 747 -18.33 -62.31 9.58
N GLU A 748 -19.64 -62.42 9.35
CA GLU A 748 -20.21 -62.69 8.03
C GLU A 748 -21.43 -61.81 7.77
N VAL A 749 -21.62 -61.43 6.51
CA VAL A 749 -22.79 -60.68 6.03
C VAL A 749 -23.53 -61.50 4.99
N GLU A 750 -24.82 -61.62 5.18
CA GLU A 750 -25.74 -62.22 4.21
C GLU A 750 -26.58 -61.10 3.59
N LEU A 751 -26.41 -60.87 2.28
CA LEU A 751 -27.18 -59.90 1.49
C LEU A 751 -28.39 -60.59 0.84
N TYR A 752 -29.50 -59.88 0.73
CA TYR A 752 -30.74 -60.36 0.12
C TYR A 752 -31.26 -59.38 -0.93
N GLU A 753 -31.75 -59.93 -2.05
CA GLU A 753 -32.28 -59.17 -3.18
C GLU A 753 -33.61 -58.46 -2.89
N HIS A 754 -34.36 -58.90 -1.88
CA HIS A 754 -35.64 -58.30 -1.52
C HIS A 754 -35.69 -57.88 -0.04
N ILE A 755 -36.67 -57.03 0.26
CA ILE A 755 -36.96 -56.61 1.64
C ILE A 755 -37.34 -57.80 2.52
N ASP A 756 -37.10 -57.66 3.83
CA ASP A 756 -37.40 -58.67 4.85
C ASP A 756 -36.69 -60.01 4.65
N PHE A 757 -35.45 -59.98 4.14
CA PHE A 757 -34.54 -61.13 4.01
C PHE A 757 -35.08 -62.22 3.08
N LYS A 758 -35.63 -61.80 1.94
CA LYS A 758 -36.25 -62.66 0.90
C LYS A 758 -35.51 -62.51 -0.42
N GLY A 759 -35.81 -63.42 -1.37
CA GLY A 759 -35.19 -63.43 -2.70
C GLY A 759 -33.90 -64.26 -2.73
N GLU A 760 -33.11 -64.05 -3.78
CA GLU A 760 -31.75 -64.59 -3.86
C GLU A 760 -30.91 -64.03 -2.72
N SER A 761 -29.91 -64.78 -2.21
CA SER A 761 -29.01 -64.30 -1.15
C SER A 761 -27.56 -64.73 -1.37
N VAL A 762 -26.61 -63.96 -0.82
CA VAL A 762 -25.18 -64.28 -0.84
C VAL A 762 -24.54 -64.02 0.52
N ILE A 763 -23.67 -64.93 0.95
CA ILE A 763 -22.90 -64.80 2.19
C ILE A 763 -21.47 -64.38 1.88
N ILE A 764 -20.99 -63.36 2.59
CA ILE A 764 -19.66 -62.78 2.45
C ILE A 764 -18.95 -62.84 3.80
N SER A 765 -17.77 -63.47 3.85
CA SER A 765 -16.96 -63.60 5.06
C SER A 765 -15.49 -63.29 4.78
N GLY A 766 -14.82 -62.59 5.69
CA GLY A 766 -13.36 -62.53 5.76
C GLY A 766 -12.60 -61.93 4.56
N LYS A 767 -13.18 -60.96 3.83
CA LYS A 767 -12.44 -60.15 2.85
C LYS A 767 -13.16 -58.82 2.55
N SER A 768 -12.38 -57.83 2.09
CA SER A 768 -12.91 -56.68 1.34
C SER A 768 -13.25 -57.16 -0.07
N LEU A 769 -14.50 -56.95 -0.49
CA LEU A 769 -15.03 -57.44 -1.75
C LEU A 769 -15.81 -56.33 -2.46
N CYS A 770 -15.52 -56.12 -3.74
CA CYS A 770 -16.41 -55.36 -4.60
C CYS A 770 -17.53 -56.28 -5.07
N LEU A 771 -18.78 -55.87 -4.86
CA LEU A 771 -19.94 -56.72 -5.10
C LEU A 771 -20.12 -57.07 -6.58
N SER A 772 -19.54 -56.26 -7.48
CA SER A 772 -19.45 -56.56 -8.91
C SER A 772 -18.66 -57.84 -9.21
N GLU A 773 -17.66 -58.21 -8.39
CA GLU A 773 -16.85 -59.42 -8.57
C GLU A 773 -17.67 -60.71 -8.38
N ILE A 774 -18.80 -60.62 -7.67
CA ILE A 774 -19.71 -61.75 -7.40
C ILE A 774 -21.09 -61.55 -8.03
N GLY A 775 -21.29 -60.53 -8.89
CA GLY A 775 -22.57 -60.28 -9.56
C GLY A 775 -23.68 -59.75 -8.63
N TRP A 776 -23.31 -59.09 -7.53
CA TRP A 776 -24.20 -58.57 -6.49
C TRP A 776 -24.18 -57.03 -6.35
N ASP A 777 -23.51 -56.35 -7.27
CA ASP A 777 -23.49 -54.88 -7.33
C ASP A 777 -24.91 -54.33 -7.49
N ASN A 778 -25.30 -53.38 -6.64
CA ASN A 778 -26.59 -52.69 -6.73
C ASN A 778 -27.81 -53.65 -6.71
N ARG A 779 -27.75 -54.72 -5.91
CA ARG A 779 -28.85 -55.70 -5.77
C ARG A 779 -29.39 -55.89 -4.36
N ALA A 780 -28.68 -55.38 -3.34
CA ALA A 780 -29.03 -55.68 -1.96
C ALA A 780 -30.11 -54.73 -1.42
N THR A 781 -31.28 -55.28 -1.07
CA THR A 781 -32.41 -54.56 -0.45
C THR A 781 -32.52 -54.83 1.06
N SER A 782 -31.97 -55.94 1.57
CA SER A 782 -31.84 -56.20 3.00
C SER A 782 -30.60 -57.03 3.33
N LEU A 783 -30.10 -56.96 4.57
CA LEU A 783 -28.91 -57.71 4.98
C LEU A 783 -28.89 -58.15 6.44
N ILE A 784 -28.18 -59.23 6.73
CA ILE A 784 -27.95 -59.76 8.08
C ILE A 784 -26.45 -59.79 8.36
N ILE A 785 -26.03 -59.17 9.45
CA ILE A 785 -24.65 -59.17 9.93
C ILE A 785 -24.59 -60.01 11.20
N ARG A 786 -23.75 -61.05 11.19
CA ARG A 786 -23.58 -61.95 12.33
C ARG A 786 -22.10 -62.32 12.54
N LYS A 787 -21.80 -62.78 13.74
CA LYS A 787 -20.49 -63.35 14.06
C LYS A 787 -20.43 -64.73 13.43
N LYS A 788 -19.29 -65.06 12.83
CA LYS A 788 -19.05 -66.39 12.26
C LYS A 788 -19.03 -67.47 13.34
#